data_AF-A0A590UK42-F1
#
_entry.id   AF-A0A590UK42-F1
#
_cell.length_a   1.000
_cell.length_b   1.000
_cell.length_c   1.000
_cell.angle_alpha   90.00
_cell.angle_beta   90.00
_cell.angle_gamma   90.00
#
_symmetry.space_group_name_H-M   'P 1'
#
loop_
_entity.id
_entity.type
_entity.pdbx_description
1 polymer ?
#
loop_
_entity_poly.entity_id
_entity_poly.type
_entity_poly.pdbx_seq_one_letter_code
_entity_poly.pdbx_strand_id
1 'polypeptide(L)'
;VIKIKDNENQRLQALLSALRDGGPEKVKTVLLSEAKEEAKKGFEVEKVKMQQEISELKGAKRQVEEALTLVIQADKIKAAEIRSVYHLHQEEITRIKKECEREIRRLEQQLDEKDARRFQLKIAELSAIIRKLEDRNALLSEERNELLKRVREAESQYKPLLDKNKRLSRKNEDLSHALRRMENKLKFVTQENIEMRQRAGIIRRPSSLNDLDQSQDEREVDFLKLQIVEQQNLIDELSKTLETAGYVKSVLERDKLLRFRKQRKKMAKLPKPVVVETFFGYDEEASLESDGSSVSYQTDRTDQTPCTPDDDLEEGMAKEETELRFRQLTMEYQALQRAYALLQEQVGGTLDAEREVKTREQLQAEVQRAQARIEDLEKALAEQGQDMKWIEEKQALYRRNQELVEKIKQMETEEARLRHEVQDARDQNELLEFRILELEERERKSPAISFHHTPFVDGKSPLQVYCEAEGVTDIVVAELMKKLDILGDNANLTNEEQVVVIQARTVLTLAEKWLQQIEETEAALQRKMVDLESEKELFSKQKGYLDEELDYRKQALDQANKHILELEAMLYDALQQEAGAKVAELLSEEEREKLKVAVEQWKRQVMSELRERDAQILRERMELLQLAQQRIKELEERIEAQKRQIKELEEKFLFLFLFFSLAFILWS
;
A
#
# COMPACT_ATOMS: atom_id res chain seq x y z
N VAL A 1 62.62 98.35 -33.54
CA VAL A 1 63.85 98.86 -32.88
C VAL A 1 64.11 100.34 -33.18
N ILE A 2 64.48 100.75 -34.40
CA ILE A 2 64.90 102.15 -34.71
C ILE A 2 63.89 103.20 -34.20
N LYS A 3 62.63 103.18 -34.66
CA LYS A 3 61.55 104.07 -34.18
C LYS A 3 61.35 104.11 -32.65
N ILE A 4 61.69 103.03 -31.93
CA ILE A 4 61.60 103.00 -30.45
C ILE A 4 62.75 103.82 -29.86
N LYS A 5 63.98 103.64 -30.37
CA LYS A 5 65.15 104.45 -29.95
C LYS A 5 65.00 105.92 -30.32
N ASP A 6 64.39 106.24 -31.45
CA ASP A 6 64.16 107.63 -31.87
C ASP A 6 63.13 108.32 -30.97
N ASN A 7 62.02 107.64 -30.66
CA ASN A 7 61.03 108.12 -29.69
C ASN A 7 61.63 108.28 -28.29
N GLU A 8 62.45 107.33 -27.84
CA GLU A 8 63.10 107.39 -26.52
C GLU A 8 64.14 108.53 -26.44
N ASN A 9 64.87 108.80 -27.52
CA ASN A 9 65.73 109.99 -27.61
C ASN A 9 64.93 111.29 -27.53
N GLN A 10 63.79 111.38 -28.21
CA GLN A 10 62.90 112.56 -28.13
C GLN A 10 62.31 112.75 -26.72
N ARG A 11 61.89 111.65 -26.08
CA ARG A 11 61.45 111.61 -24.66
C ARG A 11 62.53 112.14 -23.73
N LEU A 12 63.76 111.63 -23.84
CA LEU A 12 64.89 112.07 -23.02
C LEU A 12 65.28 113.54 -23.26
N GLN A 13 65.19 114.02 -24.51
CA GLN A 13 65.40 115.45 -24.83
C GLN A 13 64.30 116.34 -24.24
N ALA A 14 63.04 115.91 -24.25
CA ALA A 14 61.94 116.62 -23.61
C ALA A 14 62.09 116.68 -22.07
N LEU A 15 62.52 115.58 -21.43
CA LEU A 15 62.81 115.52 -20.00
C LEU A 15 63.99 116.43 -19.60
N LEU A 16 65.06 116.45 -20.38
CA LEU A 16 66.20 117.38 -20.20
C LEU A 16 65.78 118.85 -20.32
N SER A 17 64.87 119.14 -21.25
CA SER A 17 64.33 120.50 -21.44
C SER A 17 63.43 120.91 -20.26
N ALA A 18 62.58 119.99 -19.79
CA ALA A 18 61.76 120.20 -18.59
C ALA A 18 62.59 120.42 -17.31
N LEU A 19 63.77 119.79 -17.20
CA LEU A 19 64.71 120.02 -16.10
C LEU A 19 65.29 121.44 -16.15
N ARG A 20 65.67 121.88 -17.34
CA ARG A 20 66.29 123.20 -17.59
C ARG A 20 65.33 124.35 -17.29
N ASP A 21 64.07 124.21 -17.70
CA ASP A 21 63.08 125.29 -17.71
C ASP A 21 62.09 125.22 -16.52
N GLY A 22 62.45 124.52 -15.44
CA GLY A 22 61.61 124.42 -14.24
C GLY A 22 62.03 123.43 -13.16
N GLY A 23 63.24 122.85 -13.25
CA GLY A 23 63.84 122.08 -12.16
C GLY A 23 63.20 120.70 -11.90
N PRO A 24 63.62 120.02 -10.81
CA PRO A 24 63.33 118.61 -10.59
C PRO A 24 61.83 118.27 -10.49
N GLU A 25 61.01 119.12 -9.86
CA GLU A 25 59.58 118.86 -9.68
C GLU A 25 58.80 118.87 -11.01
N LYS A 26 59.24 119.67 -12.00
CA LYS A 26 58.64 119.69 -13.34
C LYS A 26 58.91 118.37 -14.09
N VAL A 27 60.14 117.85 -14.00
CA VAL A 27 60.52 116.54 -14.56
C VAL A 27 59.77 115.40 -13.87
N LYS A 28 59.73 115.41 -12.54
CA LYS A 28 58.98 114.44 -11.71
C LYS A 28 57.50 114.43 -12.08
N THR A 29 56.90 115.58 -12.35
CA THR A 29 55.51 115.69 -12.81
C THR A 29 55.30 115.05 -14.20
N VAL A 30 56.23 115.28 -15.15
CA VAL A 30 56.18 114.64 -16.49
C VAL A 30 56.36 113.12 -16.40
N LEU A 31 57.34 112.63 -15.65
CA LEU A 31 57.54 111.19 -15.46
C LEU A 31 56.34 110.52 -14.77
N LEU A 32 55.72 111.19 -13.78
CA LEU A 32 54.50 110.70 -13.14
C LEU A 32 53.27 110.71 -14.06
N SER A 33 53.15 111.65 -15.01
CA SER A 33 52.06 111.65 -15.98
C SER A 33 52.25 110.57 -17.05
N GLU A 34 53.50 110.37 -17.50
CA GLU A 34 53.86 109.35 -18.47
C GLU A 34 53.69 107.93 -17.91
N ALA A 35 54.18 107.66 -16.70
CA ALA A 35 53.96 106.39 -16.02
C ALA A 35 52.48 106.08 -15.77
N LYS A 36 51.64 107.11 -15.52
CA LYS A 36 50.18 106.96 -15.43
C LYS A 36 49.54 106.59 -16.77
N GLU A 37 49.91 107.26 -17.86
CA GLU A 37 49.37 106.93 -19.19
C GLU A 37 49.88 105.58 -19.71
N GLU A 38 51.10 105.16 -19.35
CA GLU A 38 51.63 103.83 -19.70
C GLU A 38 50.91 102.72 -18.90
N ALA A 39 50.74 102.88 -17.59
CA ALA A 39 49.94 101.96 -16.78
C ALA A 39 48.47 101.87 -17.25
N LYS A 40 47.88 103.00 -17.64
CA LYS A 40 46.52 103.08 -18.21
C LYS A 40 46.41 102.38 -19.57
N LYS A 41 47.42 102.49 -20.44
CA LYS A 41 47.48 101.72 -21.70
C LYS A 41 47.58 100.21 -21.44
N GLY A 42 48.43 99.80 -20.50
CA GLY A 42 48.53 98.40 -20.07
C GLY A 42 47.20 97.85 -19.57
N PHE A 43 46.56 98.57 -18.65
CA PHE A 43 45.22 98.23 -18.13
C PHE A 43 44.15 98.15 -19.22
N GLU A 44 44.11 99.08 -20.17
CA GLU A 44 43.10 99.07 -21.24
C GLU A 44 43.32 97.90 -22.23
N VAL A 45 44.57 97.52 -22.52
CA VAL A 45 44.89 96.31 -23.31
C VAL A 45 44.48 95.03 -22.56
N GLU A 46 44.80 94.94 -21.26
CA GLU A 46 44.43 93.78 -20.43
C GLU A 46 42.90 93.65 -20.28
N LYS A 47 42.21 94.77 -20.06
CA LYS A 47 40.74 94.87 -20.06
C LYS A 47 40.12 94.38 -21.37
N VAL A 48 40.65 94.79 -22.53
CA VAL A 48 40.17 94.31 -23.84
C VAL A 48 40.41 92.80 -23.99
N LYS A 49 41.57 92.29 -23.57
CA LYS A 49 41.86 90.85 -23.57
C LYS A 49 40.86 90.09 -22.67
N MET A 50 40.62 90.56 -21.46
CA MET A 50 39.65 89.97 -20.52
C MET A 50 38.21 90.03 -21.07
N GLN A 51 37.83 91.09 -21.78
CA GLN A 51 36.52 91.19 -22.43
C GLN A 51 36.36 90.19 -23.59
N GLN A 52 37.42 89.92 -24.34
CA GLN A 52 37.44 88.87 -25.37
C GLN A 52 37.32 87.48 -24.73
N GLU A 53 38.13 87.19 -23.72
CA GLU A 53 38.13 85.91 -22.99
C GLU A 53 36.76 85.63 -22.33
N ILE A 54 36.14 86.64 -21.71
CA ILE A 54 34.75 86.55 -21.19
C ILE A 54 33.73 86.27 -22.30
N SER A 55 33.98 86.73 -23.53
CA SER A 55 33.07 86.51 -24.67
C SER A 55 33.22 85.10 -25.25
N GLU A 56 34.45 84.60 -25.34
CA GLU A 56 34.76 83.22 -25.72
C GLU A 56 34.22 82.21 -24.70
N LEU A 57 34.43 82.45 -23.41
CA LEU A 57 33.89 81.63 -22.31
C LEU A 57 32.34 81.61 -22.32
N LYS A 58 31.68 82.71 -22.69
CA LYS A 58 30.21 82.73 -22.90
C LYS A 58 29.78 81.90 -24.11
N GLY A 59 30.58 81.85 -25.16
CA GLY A 59 30.35 80.98 -26.33
C GLY A 59 30.48 79.50 -25.96
N ALA A 60 31.61 79.12 -25.37
CA ALA A 60 31.86 77.76 -24.90
C ALA A 60 30.81 77.28 -23.89
N LYS A 61 30.40 78.16 -22.95
CA LYS A 61 29.33 77.86 -21.99
C LYS A 61 28.02 77.46 -22.71
N ARG A 62 27.57 78.22 -23.72
CA ARG A 62 26.34 77.90 -24.46
C ARG A 62 26.43 76.55 -25.16
N GLN A 63 27.56 76.24 -25.79
CA GLN A 63 27.78 74.95 -26.45
C GLN A 63 27.70 73.78 -25.45
N VAL A 64 28.18 73.97 -24.22
CA VAL A 64 28.04 72.98 -23.13
C VAL A 64 26.59 72.87 -22.64
N GLU A 65 25.85 73.98 -22.51
CA GLU A 65 24.43 73.98 -22.14
C GLU A 65 23.55 73.30 -23.22
N GLU A 66 23.85 73.52 -24.50
CA GLU A 66 23.20 72.87 -25.64
C GLU A 66 23.51 71.36 -25.68
N ALA A 67 24.79 70.97 -25.54
CA ALA A 67 25.19 69.56 -25.49
C ALA A 67 24.59 68.81 -24.30
N LEU A 68 24.55 69.43 -23.10
CA LEU A 68 23.90 68.87 -21.92
C LEU A 68 22.40 68.66 -22.15
N THR A 69 21.73 69.59 -22.84
CA THR A 69 20.30 69.46 -23.18
C THR A 69 20.05 68.27 -24.11
N LEU A 70 20.91 68.05 -25.11
CA LEU A 70 20.83 66.90 -26.01
C LEU A 70 21.06 65.57 -25.27
N VAL A 71 22.05 65.50 -24.36
CA VAL A 71 22.30 64.29 -23.54
C VAL A 71 21.09 63.97 -22.64
N ILE A 72 20.54 64.97 -21.94
CA ILE A 72 19.33 64.81 -21.12
C ILE A 72 18.12 64.33 -21.94
N GLN A 73 18.01 64.74 -23.22
CA GLN A 73 16.95 64.26 -24.11
C GLN A 73 17.20 62.81 -24.56
N ALA A 74 18.44 62.45 -24.88
CA ALA A 74 18.81 61.08 -25.24
C ALA A 74 18.57 60.09 -24.07
N ASP A 75 18.96 60.45 -22.85
CA ASP A 75 18.71 59.63 -21.66
C ASP A 75 17.21 59.45 -21.37
N LYS A 76 16.39 60.49 -21.59
CA LYS A 76 14.92 60.39 -21.46
C LYS A 76 14.31 59.40 -22.47
N ILE A 77 14.80 59.40 -23.71
CA ILE A 77 14.37 58.47 -24.76
C ILE A 77 14.81 57.05 -24.39
N LYS A 78 16.09 56.84 -24.08
CA LYS A 78 16.65 55.54 -23.69
C LYS A 78 15.96 54.95 -22.45
N ALA A 79 15.62 55.78 -21.46
CA ALA A 79 14.85 55.35 -20.30
C ALA A 79 13.40 54.97 -20.64
N ALA A 80 12.80 55.56 -21.68
CA ALA A 80 11.48 55.16 -22.17
C ALA A 80 11.53 53.84 -22.97
N GLU A 81 12.56 53.65 -23.79
CA GLU A 81 12.84 52.40 -24.50
C GLU A 81 13.04 51.23 -23.51
N ILE A 82 13.86 51.41 -22.48
CA ILE A 82 14.09 50.40 -21.43
C ILE A 82 12.77 50.03 -20.72
N ARG A 83 11.91 51.00 -20.41
CA ARG A 83 10.57 50.71 -19.83
C ARG A 83 9.68 49.95 -20.80
N SER A 84 9.67 50.31 -22.08
CA SER A 84 8.89 49.61 -23.12
C SER A 84 9.34 48.16 -23.28
N VAL A 85 10.65 47.93 -23.37
CA VAL A 85 11.26 46.59 -23.45
C VAL A 85 10.96 45.76 -22.20
N TYR A 86 10.98 46.36 -21.00
CA TYR A 86 10.59 45.69 -19.76
C TYR A 86 9.11 45.27 -19.76
N HIS A 87 8.19 46.15 -20.20
CA HIS A 87 6.78 45.80 -20.32
C HIS A 87 6.55 44.65 -21.31
N LEU A 88 7.20 44.67 -22.48
CA LEU A 88 7.10 43.59 -23.47
C LEU A 88 7.63 42.24 -22.92
N HIS A 89 8.74 42.24 -22.18
CA HIS A 89 9.23 41.02 -21.52
C HIS A 89 8.25 40.53 -20.45
N GLN A 90 7.64 41.43 -19.67
CA GLN A 90 6.65 41.06 -18.65
C GLN A 90 5.37 40.46 -19.26
N GLU A 91 4.92 40.99 -20.41
CA GLU A 91 3.83 40.40 -21.19
C GLU A 91 4.19 39.02 -21.74
N GLU A 92 5.40 38.84 -22.26
CA GLU A 92 5.83 37.55 -22.82
C GLU A 92 6.06 36.48 -21.76
N ILE A 93 6.63 36.82 -20.61
CA ILE A 93 6.69 35.95 -19.42
C ILE A 93 5.26 35.53 -19.01
N THR A 94 4.30 36.47 -19.05
CA THR A 94 2.88 36.18 -18.76
C THR A 94 2.23 35.30 -19.83
N ARG A 95 2.63 35.42 -21.10
CA ARG A 95 2.18 34.54 -22.20
C ARG A 95 2.69 33.12 -22.01
N ILE A 96 4.01 32.98 -21.82
CA ILE A 96 4.70 31.69 -21.60
C ILE A 96 4.13 30.99 -20.37
N LYS A 97 3.94 31.69 -19.24
CA LYS A 97 3.33 31.11 -18.04
C LYS A 97 1.95 30.52 -18.34
N LYS A 98 1.08 31.28 -19.03
CA LYS A 98 -0.25 30.82 -19.46
C LYS A 98 -0.20 29.68 -20.48
N GLU A 99 0.89 29.53 -21.24
CA GLU A 99 1.13 28.40 -22.16
C GLU A 99 1.46 27.13 -21.37
N CYS A 100 2.44 27.21 -20.47
CA CYS A 100 2.82 26.12 -19.59
C CYS A 100 1.62 25.66 -18.73
N GLU A 101 0.85 26.57 -18.14
CA GLU A 101 -0.37 26.24 -17.39
C GLU A 101 -1.44 25.52 -18.24
N ARG A 102 -1.52 25.80 -19.55
CA ARG A 102 -2.44 25.12 -20.47
C ARG A 102 -1.95 23.71 -20.83
N GLU A 103 -0.64 23.54 -21.03
CA GLU A 103 -0.07 22.25 -21.40
C GLU A 103 0.04 21.29 -20.20
N ILE A 104 0.35 21.81 -19.00
CA ILE A 104 0.28 21.04 -17.74
C ILE A 104 -1.13 20.43 -17.58
N ARG A 105 -2.20 21.23 -17.69
CA ARG A 105 -3.58 20.75 -17.59
C ARG A 105 -3.96 19.70 -18.63
N ARG A 106 -3.41 19.79 -19.85
CA ARG A 106 -3.60 18.76 -20.89
C ARG A 106 -2.89 17.46 -20.53
N LEU A 107 -1.68 17.54 -19.98
CA LEU A 107 -0.89 16.38 -19.58
C LEU A 107 -1.48 15.70 -18.34
N GLU A 108 -1.97 16.49 -17.37
CA GLU A 108 -2.75 16.01 -16.21
C GLU A 108 -4.00 15.25 -16.68
N GLN A 109 -4.85 15.88 -17.51
CA GLN A 109 -6.05 15.20 -18.04
C GLN A 109 -5.72 13.94 -18.84
N GLN A 110 -4.66 13.95 -19.66
CA GLN A 110 -4.22 12.76 -20.39
C GLN A 110 -3.65 11.65 -19.49
N LEU A 111 -3.13 11.99 -18.30
CA LEU A 111 -2.67 11.01 -17.32
C LEU A 111 -3.87 10.39 -16.61
N ASP A 112 -4.79 11.23 -16.11
CA ASP A 112 -6.04 10.82 -15.48
C ASP A 112 -6.89 9.92 -16.40
N GLU A 113 -7.03 10.26 -17.68
CA GLU A 113 -7.77 9.42 -18.65
C GLU A 113 -7.07 8.07 -18.89
N LYS A 114 -5.74 8.01 -18.88
CA LYS A 114 -4.97 6.76 -19.06
C LYS A 114 -5.06 5.87 -17.83
N ASP A 115 -4.86 6.42 -16.62
CA ASP A 115 -4.96 5.65 -15.40
C ASP A 115 -6.42 5.27 -15.07
N ALA A 116 -7.41 6.13 -15.32
CA ALA A 116 -8.83 5.75 -15.25
C ALA A 116 -9.15 4.57 -16.18
N ARG A 117 -8.65 4.58 -17.43
CA ARG A 117 -8.80 3.45 -18.37
C ARG A 117 -8.08 2.19 -17.89
N ARG A 118 -6.91 2.32 -17.25
CA ARG A 118 -6.14 1.22 -16.63
C ARG A 118 -6.89 0.63 -15.44
N PHE A 119 -7.47 1.45 -14.57
CA PHE A 119 -8.30 1.01 -13.45
C PHE A 119 -9.59 0.34 -13.93
N GLN A 120 -10.27 0.89 -14.95
CA GLN A 120 -11.44 0.25 -15.57
C GLN A 120 -11.11 -1.14 -16.15
N LEU A 121 -9.98 -1.28 -16.84
CA LEU A 121 -9.51 -2.57 -17.35
C LEU A 121 -9.23 -3.55 -16.20
N LYS A 122 -8.57 -3.09 -15.12
CA LYS A 122 -8.28 -3.92 -13.94
C LYS A 122 -9.55 -4.34 -13.19
N ILE A 123 -10.55 -3.46 -13.11
CA ILE A 123 -11.88 -3.79 -12.56
C ILE A 123 -12.54 -4.85 -13.43
N ALA A 124 -12.51 -4.71 -14.77
CA ALA A 124 -13.07 -5.72 -15.67
C ALA A 124 -12.38 -7.10 -15.56
N GLU A 125 -11.05 -7.14 -15.44
CA GLU A 125 -10.29 -8.36 -15.15
C GLU A 125 -10.73 -9.01 -13.83
N LEU A 126 -10.78 -8.23 -12.74
CA LEU A 126 -11.17 -8.71 -11.42
C LEU A 126 -12.63 -9.20 -11.41
N SER A 127 -13.56 -8.48 -12.06
CA SER A 127 -14.95 -8.91 -12.25
C SER A 127 -15.11 -10.15 -13.14
N ALA A 128 -14.13 -10.48 -13.98
CA ALA A 128 -14.10 -11.73 -14.74
C ALA A 128 -13.51 -12.90 -13.92
N ILE A 129 -12.54 -12.62 -13.04
CA ILE A 129 -12.01 -13.59 -12.07
C ILE A 129 -13.06 -13.94 -11.02
N ILE A 130 -13.77 -12.95 -10.48
CA ILE A 130 -14.85 -13.14 -9.50
C ILE A 130 -15.92 -14.07 -10.06
N ARG A 131 -16.43 -13.83 -11.28
CA ARG A 131 -17.41 -14.72 -11.93
C ARG A 131 -16.91 -16.16 -12.06
N LYS A 132 -15.66 -16.38 -12.50
CA LYS A 132 -15.07 -17.73 -12.55
C LYS A 132 -14.96 -18.42 -11.18
N LEU A 133 -14.82 -17.67 -10.10
CA LEU A 133 -14.83 -18.19 -8.73
C LEU A 133 -16.26 -18.45 -8.23
N GLU A 134 -17.24 -17.62 -8.61
CA GLU A 134 -18.66 -17.82 -8.35
C GLU A 134 -19.18 -19.08 -9.05
N ASP A 135 -18.87 -19.26 -10.35
CA ASP A 135 -19.17 -20.46 -11.14
C ASP A 135 -18.57 -21.72 -10.48
N ARG A 136 -17.30 -21.65 -10.06
CA ARG A 136 -16.62 -22.75 -9.36
C ARG A 136 -17.27 -23.06 -8.00
N ASN A 137 -17.69 -22.04 -7.26
CA ASN A 137 -18.37 -22.20 -5.97
C ASN A 137 -19.78 -22.80 -6.14
N ALA A 138 -20.47 -22.50 -7.24
CA ALA A 138 -21.74 -23.15 -7.59
C ALA A 138 -21.54 -24.66 -7.81
N LEU A 139 -20.58 -25.05 -8.64
CA LEU A 139 -20.23 -26.46 -8.89
C LEU A 139 -19.83 -27.20 -7.59
N LEU A 140 -18.98 -26.59 -6.76
CA LEU A 140 -18.59 -27.17 -5.46
C LEU A 140 -19.78 -27.30 -4.50
N SER A 141 -20.78 -26.41 -4.57
CA SER A 141 -22.03 -26.51 -3.80
C SER A 141 -22.89 -27.67 -4.29
N GLU A 142 -22.98 -27.88 -5.61
CA GLU A 142 -23.68 -29.02 -6.22
C GLU A 142 -23.03 -30.35 -5.86
N GLU A 143 -21.70 -30.48 -6.01
CA GLU A 143 -20.92 -31.65 -5.57
C GLU A 143 -21.15 -31.95 -4.09
N ARG A 144 -21.06 -30.92 -3.23
CA ARG A 144 -21.31 -31.04 -1.79
C ARG A 144 -22.73 -31.52 -1.49
N ASN A 145 -23.73 -31.08 -2.25
CA ASN A 145 -25.12 -31.48 -2.05
C ASN A 145 -25.40 -32.92 -2.53
N GLU A 146 -24.77 -33.35 -3.63
CA GLU A 146 -24.85 -34.74 -4.11
C GLU A 146 -24.11 -35.71 -3.17
N LEU A 147 -22.96 -35.33 -2.60
CA LEU A 147 -22.31 -36.07 -1.52
C LEU A 147 -23.23 -36.20 -0.28
N LEU A 148 -23.93 -35.13 0.10
CA LEU A 148 -24.88 -35.14 1.22
C LEU A 148 -26.10 -36.03 0.95
N LYS A 149 -26.53 -36.15 -0.31
CA LYS A 149 -27.55 -37.11 -0.76
C LYS A 149 -27.06 -38.55 -0.61
N ARG A 150 -25.86 -38.87 -1.10
CA ARG A 150 -25.23 -40.20 -0.95
C ARG A 150 -25.03 -40.61 0.51
N VAL A 151 -24.65 -39.67 1.39
CA VAL A 151 -24.57 -39.91 2.84
C VAL A 151 -25.94 -40.30 3.41
N ARG A 152 -27.01 -39.56 3.09
CA ARG A 152 -28.37 -39.89 3.55
C ARG A 152 -28.87 -41.24 3.01
N GLU A 153 -28.51 -41.60 1.78
CA GLU A 153 -28.81 -42.90 1.19
C GLU A 153 -28.08 -44.03 1.93
N ALA A 154 -26.79 -43.87 2.25
CA ALA A 154 -26.02 -44.81 3.06
C ALA A 154 -26.54 -44.92 4.51
N GLU A 155 -26.90 -43.81 5.16
CA GLU A 155 -27.55 -43.79 6.47
C GLU A 155 -28.88 -44.56 6.46
N SER A 156 -29.68 -44.38 5.41
CA SER A 156 -30.96 -45.08 5.20
C SER A 156 -30.77 -46.59 5.06
N GLN A 157 -29.72 -47.03 4.35
CA GLN A 157 -29.36 -48.45 4.22
C GLN A 157 -28.78 -49.04 5.52
N TYR A 158 -27.98 -48.28 6.27
CA TYR A 158 -27.34 -48.76 7.51
C TYR A 158 -28.32 -48.84 8.70
N LYS A 159 -29.29 -47.92 8.79
CA LYS A 159 -30.27 -47.86 9.90
C LYS A 159 -31.03 -49.17 10.17
N PRO A 160 -31.61 -49.90 9.19
CA PRO A 160 -32.26 -51.18 9.44
C PRO A 160 -31.28 -52.27 9.88
N LEU A 161 -30.01 -52.23 9.44
CA LEU A 161 -28.97 -53.16 9.90
C LEU A 161 -28.61 -52.89 11.37
N LEU A 162 -28.46 -51.62 11.75
CA LEU A 162 -28.23 -51.21 13.13
C LEU A 162 -29.39 -51.61 14.06
N ASP A 163 -30.63 -51.43 13.63
CA ASP A 163 -31.82 -51.82 14.41
C ASP A 163 -32.05 -53.34 14.41
N LYS A 164 -31.59 -54.08 13.39
CA LYS A 164 -31.51 -55.56 13.42
C LYS A 164 -30.46 -56.01 14.45
N ASN A 165 -29.28 -55.37 14.47
CA ASN A 165 -28.21 -55.67 15.41
C ASN A 165 -28.67 -55.45 16.87
N LYS A 166 -29.24 -54.28 17.21
CA LYS A 166 -29.82 -54.01 18.54
C LYS A 166 -30.84 -55.05 19.01
N ARG A 167 -31.65 -55.61 18.09
CA ARG A 167 -32.61 -56.69 18.42
C ARG A 167 -31.90 -58.02 18.69
N LEU A 168 -30.79 -58.29 18.00
CA LEU A 168 -29.96 -59.47 18.25
C LEU A 168 -29.20 -59.35 19.58
N SER A 169 -28.65 -58.18 19.92
CA SER A 169 -28.00 -57.93 21.22
C SER A 169 -28.94 -58.24 22.38
N ARG A 170 -30.17 -57.71 22.36
CA ARG A 170 -31.19 -57.99 23.39
C ARG A 170 -31.55 -59.48 23.49
N LYS A 171 -31.72 -60.16 22.36
CA LYS A 171 -31.92 -61.62 22.37
C LYS A 171 -30.73 -62.37 22.97
N ASN A 172 -29.51 -61.88 22.77
CA ASN A 172 -28.30 -62.49 23.32
C ASN A 172 -28.19 -62.23 24.84
N GLU A 173 -28.62 -61.06 25.31
CA GLU A 173 -28.80 -60.74 26.75
C GLU A 173 -29.87 -61.66 27.38
N ASP A 174 -31.06 -61.78 26.77
CA ASP A 174 -32.14 -62.67 27.21
C ASP A 174 -31.69 -64.14 27.31
N LEU A 175 -30.97 -64.63 26.30
CA LEU A 175 -30.37 -65.98 26.29
C LEU A 175 -29.29 -66.14 27.36
N SER A 176 -28.44 -65.13 27.58
CA SER A 176 -27.44 -65.14 28.65
C SER A 176 -28.08 -65.18 30.04
N HIS A 177 -29.19 -64.45 30.25
CA HIS A 177 -29.97 -64.52 31.47
C HIS A 177 -30.69 -65.87 31.63
N ALA A 178 -31.19 -66.47 30.55
CA ALA A 178 -31.78 -67.82 30.59
C ALA A 178 -30.73 -68.89 30.93
N LEU A 179 -29.55 -68.80 30.33
CA LEU A 179 -28.42 -69.70 30.58
C LEU A 179 -27.98 -69.63 32.05
N ARG A 180 -27.77 -68.43 32.61
CA ARG A 180 -27.46 -68.24 34.05
C ARG A 180 -28.54 -68.82 34.98
N ARG A 181 -29.82 -68.74 34.62
CA ARG A 181 -30.91 -69.39 35.39
C ARG A 181 -30.80 -70.91 35.34
N MET A 182 -30.43 -71.50 34.20
CA MET A 182 -30.23 -72.94 34.06
C MET A 182 -28.97 -73.43 34.78
N GLU A 183 -27.86 -72.67 34.73
CA GLU A 183 -26.65 -72.93 35.53
C GLU A 183 -26.96 -72.96 37.03
N ASN A 184 -27.73 -72.00 37.53
CA ASN A 184 -28.08 -71.95 38.95
C ASN A 184 -29.05 -73.07 39.37
N LYS A 185 -29.98 -73.47 38.50
CA LYS A 185 -30.79 -74.68 38.71
C LYS A 185 -29.91 -75.94 38.73
N LEU A 186 -28.95 -76.06 37.83
CA LEU A 186 -28.02 -77.19 37.77
C LEU A 186 -27.17 -77.27 39.04
N LYS A 187 -26.67 -76.14 39.55
CA LYS A 187 -25.96 -76.07 40.85
C LYS A 187 -26.85 -76.54 42.01
N PHE A 188 -28.10 -76.08 42.07
CA PHE A 188 -29.03 -76.47 43.13
C PHE A 188 -29.34 -77.98 43.10
N VAL A 189 -29.70 -78.52 41.95
CA VAL A 189 -29.95 -79.97 41.78
C VAL A 189 -28.70 -80.80 42.07
N THR A 190 -27.50 -80.29 41.73
CA THR A 190 -26.23 -80.96 42.08
C THR A 190 -26.00 -80.99 43.59
N GLN A 191 -26.24 -79.87 44.29
CA GLN A 191 -26.14 -79.77 45.75
C GLN A 191 -27.16 -80.69 46.45
N GLU A 192 -28.41 -80.68 46.00
CA GLU A 192 -29.47 -81.57 46.49
C GLU A 192 -29.10 -83.05 46.29
N ASN A 193 -28.50 -83.41 45.15
CA ASN A 193 -28.02 -84.79 44.92
C ASN A 193 -26.91 -85.20 45.90
N ILE A 194 -26.02 -84.27 46.27
CA ILE A 194 -24.97 -84.50 47.27
C ILE A 194 -25.60 -84.68 48.66
N GLU A 195 -26.53 -83.82 49.05
CA GLU A 195 -27.21 -83.91 50.35
C GLU A 195 -28.08 -85.17 50.47
N MET A 196 -28.79 -85.57 49.42
CA MET A 196 -29.56 -86.82 49.40
C MET A 196 -28.67 -88.06 49.54
N ARG A 197 -27.46 -88.05 48.93
CA ARG A 197 -26.46 -89.11 49.12
C ARG A 197 -25.91 -89.14 50.56
N GLN A 198 -25.78 -87.99 51.22
CA GLN A 198 -25.38 -87.92 52.64
C GLN A 198 -26.50 -88.42 53.57
N ARG A 199 -27.75 -87.98 53.34
CA ARG A 199 -28.92 -88.34 54.17
C ARG A 199 -29.30 -89.83 54.06
N ALA A 200 -28.99 -90.49 52.94
CA ALA A 200 -29.19 -91.93 52.77
C ALA A 200 -28.26 -92.82 53.65
N GLY A 201 -27.23 -92.24 54.31
CA GLY A 201 -26.17 -93.00 54.98
C GLY A 201 -26.49 -93.59 56.36
N ILE A 202 -27.58 -93.16 57.03
CA ILE A 202 -27.88 -93.59 58.42
C ILE A 202 -29.35 -93.99 58.56
N ILE A 203 -29.62 -95.30 58.53
CA ILE A 203 -30.95 -95.88 58.77
C ILE A 203 -30.95 -96.66 60.09
N ARG A 204 -31.78 -96.24 61.05
CA ARG A 204 -32.28 -97.08 62.15
C ARG A 204 -33.81 -96.94 62.23
N ARG A 205 -34.50 -98.03 62.57
CA ARG A 205 -35.97 -98.10 62.58
C ARG A 205 -36.60 -97.47 63.85
N PRO A 206 -37.83 -96.96 63.76
CA PRO A 206 -38.53 -96.26 64.85
C PRO A 206 -39.43 -97.17 65.71
N SER A 207 -39.99 -96.61 66.78
CA SER A 207 -41.04 -97.22 67.62
C SER A 207 -41.93 -96.13 68.26
N SER A 208 -43.27 -96.26 68.16
CA SER A 208 -44.34 -95.47 68.83
C SER A 208 -44.19 -93.93 68.82
N LEU A 209 -44.99 -93.11 68.12
CA LEU A 209 -46.36 -93.24 67.59
C LEU A 209 -47.44 -93.40 68.68
N ASN A 210 -47.85 -92.26 69.28
CA ASN A 210 -49.26 -91.87 69.47
C ASN A 210 -49.45 -90.42 70.01
N ASP A 211 -48.49 -89.85 70.74
CA ASP A 211 -48.71 -88.62 71.53
C ASP A 211 -48.48 -87.28 70.79
N LEU A 212 -48.58 -87.22 69.46
CA LEU A 212 -48.31 -85.99 68.67
C LEU A 212 -49.53 -85.35 67.98
N ASP A 213 -50.46 -86.16 67.44
CA ASP A 213 -51.54 -85.73 66.53
C ASP A 213 -52.27 -84.46 66.98
N GLN A 214 -52.85 -84.48 68.19
CA GLN A 214 -53.67 -83.36 68.69
C GLN A 214 -52.90 -82.05 68.85
N SER A 215 -51.57 -82.10 68.99
CA SER A 215 -50.74 -80.90 69.07
C SER A 215 -50.23 -80.42 67.70
N GLN A 216 -50.35 -81.25 66.66
CA GLN A 216 -49.95 -80.91 65.30
C GLN A 216 -51.14 -80.33 64.52
N ASP A 217 -52.32 -80.94 64.64
CA ASP A 217 -53.56 -80.45 64.03
C ASP A 217 -53.87 -78.98 64.39
N GLU A 218 -53.77 -78.60 65.68
CA GLU A 218 -54.01 -77.22 66.12
C GLU A 218 -53.01 -76.23 65.48
N ARG A 219 -51.75 -76.63 65.31
CA ARG A 219 -50.70 -75.79 64.72
C ARG A 219 -50.78 -75.71 63.20
N GLU A 220 -51.20 -76.79 62.52
CA GLU A 220 -51.49 -76.74 61.08
C GLU A 220 -52.75 -75.92 60.79
N VAL A 221 -53.78 -76.01 61.62
CA VAL A 221 -55.00 -75.18 61.53
C VAL A 221 -54.68 -73.69 61.69
N ASP A 222 -53.84 -73.29 62.66
CA ASP A 222 -53.44 -71.88 62.83
C ASP A 222 -52.48 -71.39 61.74
N PHE A 223 -51.59 -72.24 61.23
CA PHE A 223 -50.75 -71.93 60.07
C PHE A 223 -51.60 -71.69 58.80
N LEU A 224 -52.62 -72.53 58.56
CA LEU A 224 -53.54 -72.39 57.44
C LEU A 224 -54.40 -71.12 57.56
N LYS A 225 -54.87 -70.74 58.76
CA LYS A 225 -55.55 -69.44 58.98
C LYS A 225 -54.65 -68.27 58.58
N LEU A 226 -53.37 -68.30 58.99
CA LEU A 226 -52.42 -67.23 58.67
C LEU A 226 -52.16 -67.14 57.16
N GLN A 227 -51.97 -68.30 56.50
CA GLN A 227 -51.76 -68.37 55.05
C GLN A 227 -52.99 -67.90 54.24
N ILE A 228 -54.22 -68.16 54.74
CA ILE A 228 -55.46 -67.64 54.14
C ILE A 228 -55.51 -66.10 54.26
N VAL A 229 -55.08 -65.53 55.39
CA VAL A 229 -55.01 -64.06 55.57
C VAL A 229 -53.95 -63.43 54.65
N GLU A 230 -52.78 -64.05 54.48
CA GLU A 230 -51.77 -63.59 53.51
C GLU A 230 -52.29 -63.66 52.06
N GLN A 231 -52.97 -64.75 51.68
CA GLN A 231 -53.58 -64.86 50.35
C GLN A 231 -54.70 -63.84 50.13
N GLN A 232 -55.53 -63.54 51.14
CA GLN A 232 -56.55 -62.49 51.03
C GLN A 232 -55.90 -61.10 50.87
N ASN A 233 -54.86 -60.79 51.64
CA ASN A 233 -54.12 -59.53 51.48
C ASN A 233 -53.53 -59.39 50.06
N LEU A 234 -52.95 -60.47 49.52
CA LEU A 234 -52.41 -60.50 48.16
C LEU A 234 -53.51 -60.32 47.09
N ILE A 235 -54.69 -60.92 47.30
CA ILE A 235 -55.86 -60.74 46.43
C ILE A 235 -56.37 -59.29 46.45
N ASP A 236 -56.39 -58.66 47.62
CA ASP A 236 -56.79 -57.25 47.79
C ASP A 236 -55.78 -56.29 47.14
N GLU A 237 -54.47 -56.55 47.25
CA GLU A 237 -53.43 -55.79 46.55
C GLU A 237 -53.50 -55.97 45.02
N LEU A 238 -53.66 -57.20 44.53
CA LEU A 238 -53.82 -57.47 43.10
C LEU A 238 -55.09 -56.82 42.55
N SER A 239 -56.18 -56.78 43.33
CA SER A 239 -57.43 -56.12 42.95
C SER A 239 -57.24 -54.60 42.82
N LYS A 240 -56.63 -53.94 43.81
CA LYS A 240 -56.27 -52.50 43.75
C LYS A 240 -55.33 -52.19 42.57
N THR A 241 -54.39 -53.10 42.29
CA THR A 241 -53.46 -52.97 41.16
C THR A 241 -54.20 -53.09 39.82
N LEU A 242 -55.20 -53.97 39.72
CA LEU A 242 -56.03 -54.14 38.53
C LEU A 242 -56.96 -52.95 38.29
N GLU A 243 -57.56 -52.38 39.34
CA GLU A 243 -58.32 -51.12 39.25
C GLU A 243 -57.43 -49.96 38.77
N THR A 244 -56.23 -49.84 39.34
CA THR A 244 -55.24 -48.82 38.95
C THR A 244 -54.82 -48.99 37.48
N ALA A 245 -54.57 -50.23 37.03
CA ALA A 245 -54.28 -50.53 35.64
C ALA A 245 -55.48 -50.23 34.70
N GLY A 246 -56.71 -50.47 35.16
CA GLY A 246 -57.95 -50.08 34.47
C GLY A 246 -58.06 -48.57 34.29
N TYR A 247 -57.78 -47.79 35.34
CA TYR A 247 -57.70 -46.33 35.28
C TYR A 247 -56.64 -45.86 34.26
N VAL A 248 -55.40 -46.37 34.34
CA VAL A 248 -54.31 -46.03 33.42
C VAL A 248 -54.68 -46.38 31.96
N LYS A 249 -55.29 -47.54 31.72
CA LYS A 249 -55.81 -47.92 30.39
C LYS A 249 -56.86 -46.93 29.88
N SER A 250 -57.81 -46.53 30.72
CA SER A 250 -58.85 -45.56 30.34
C SER A 250 -58.27 -44.18 29.98
N VAL A 251 -57.23 -43.73 30.70
CA VAL A 251 -56.50 -42.49 30.40
C VAL A 251 -55.76 -42.61 29.07
N LEU A 252 -55.05 -43.72 28.82
CA LEU A 252 -54.34 -43.96 27.56
C LEU A 252 -55.28 -44.05 26.35
N GLU A 253 -56.47 -44.61 26.51
CA GLU A 253 -57.49 -44.65 25.45
C GLU A 253 -58.11 -43.25 25.19
N ARG A 254 -58.38 -42.48 26.25
CA ARG A 254 -58.84 -41.08 26.16
C ARG A 254 -57.81 -40.19 25.47
N ASP A 255 -56.52 -40.38 25.75
CA ASP A 255 -55.43 -39.61 25.15
C ASP A 255 -55.11 -40.05 23.71
N LYS A 256 -55.27 -41.34 23.37
CA LYS A 256 -55.29 -41.81 21.97
C LYS A 256 -56.44 -41.17 21.19
N LEU A 257 -57.65 -41.11 21.74
CA LEU A 257 -58.81 -40.44 21.12
C LEU A 257 -58.55 -38.94 20.90
N LEU A 258 -57.92 -38.26 21.85
CA LEU A 258 -57.50 -36.86 21.70
C LEU A 258 -56.45 -36.67 20.59
N ARG A 259 -55.49 -37.60 20.45
CA ARG A 259 -54.53 -37.59 19.32
C ARG A 259 -55.21 -37.77 17.97
N PHE A 260 -56.08 -38.78 17.80
CA PHE A 260 -56.84 -38.95 16.55
C PHE A 260 -57.74 -37.74 16.23
N ARG A 261 -58.35 -37.11 17.23
CA ARG A 261 -59.21 -35.92 17.06
C ARG A 261 -58.40 -34.66 16.68
N LYS A 262 -57.14 -34.55 17.12
CA LYS A 262 -56.19 -33.51 16.66
C LYS A 262 -55.69 -33.78 15.23
N GLN A 263 -55.41 -35.04 14.89
CA GLN A 263 -54.82 -35.41 13.60
C GLN A 263 -55.81 -35.25 12.42
N ARG A 264 -57.10 -35.53 12.62
CA ARG A 264 -58.16 -35.30 11.61
C ARG A 264 -58.46 -33.81 11.30
N LYS A 265 -57.81 -32.84 11.95
CA LYS A 265 -57.99 -31.39 11.70
C LYS A 265 -56.88 -30.71 10.86
N LYS A 266 -55.91 -31.47 10.32
CA LYS A 266 -54.81 -30.92 9.48
C LYS A 266 -54.66 -31.56 8.09
N MET A 267 -55.65 -32.31 7.61
CA MET A 267 -55.65 -32.93 6.28
C MET A 267 -56.91 -32.53 5.49
N ALA A 268 -56.80 -31.43 4.74
CA ALA A 268 -57.78 -31.00 3.76
C ALA A 268 -57.08 -30.18 2.66
N LYS A 269 -57.46 -30.43 1.39
CA LYS A 269 -56.92 -29.87 0.14
C LYS A 269 -55.54 -30.39 -0.33
N LEU A 270 -55.56 -31.41 -1.19
CA LEU A 270 -54.83 -31.39 -2.47
C LEU A 270 -55.56 -32.28 -3.51
N PRO A 271 -55.66 -31.88 -4.80
CA PRO A 271 -56.21 -32.73 -5.87
C PRO A 271 -55.20 -33.75 -6.44
N LYS A 272 -55.69 -34.61 -7.35
CA LYS A 272 -54.94 -35.70 -8.03
C LYS A 272 -54.19 -35.22 -9.29
N PRO A 273 -53.19 -35.99 -9.75
CA PRO A 273 -52.93 -36.26 -11.16
C PRO A 273 -53.40 -37.67 -11.57
N VAL A 274 -53.53 -37.91 -12.89
CA VAL A 274 -53.86 -39.20 -13.53
C VAL A 274 -53.12 -39.22 -14.89
N VAL A 275 -52.31 -40.27 -15.14
CA VAL A 275 -52.03 -41.03 -16.40
C VAL A 275 -51.96 -40.22 -17.72
N VAL A 276 -50.94 -40.36 -18.62
CA VAL A 276 -50.69 -41.47 -19.56
C VAL A 276 -49.19 -41.58 -19.93
N GLU A 277 -48.79 -42.74 -20.45
CA GLU A 277 -47.44 -43.12 -20.89
C GLU A 277 -46.83 -42.26 -22.02
N THR A 278 -45.50 -42.41 -22.21
CA THR A 278 -44.96 -42.77 -23.53
C THR A 278 -43.57 -43.39 -23.39
N PHE A 279 -43.38 -44.59 -23.93
CA PHE A 279 -42.07 -45.18 -24.22
C PHE A 279 -42.24 -46.03 -25.49
N PHE A 280 -41.29 -45.93 -26.43
CA PHE A 280 -41.28 -46.70 -27.66
C PHE A 280 -39.97 -47.47 -27.70
N GLY A 281 -40.01 -48.79 -27.94
CA GLY A 281 -38.86 -49.68 -27.78
C GLY A 281 -38.44 -50.39 -29.06
N TYR A 282 -37.27 -51.05 -28.98
CA TYR A 282 -36.68 -52.12 -29.81
C TYR A 282 -35.32 -52.48 -29.14
N ASP A 283 -34.69 -53.65 -29.29
CA ASP A 283 -35.24 -55.01 -29.21
C ASP A 283 -34.13 -56.05 -28.87
N GLU A 284 -34.53 -57.30 -28.66
CA GLU A 284 -33.81 -58.59 -28.47
C GLU A 284 -32.26 -58.72 -28.40
N GLU A 285 -31.85 -59.42 -27.32
CA GLU A 285 -30.87 -60.52 -27.16
C GLU A 285 -29.75 -60.84 -28.19
N ALA A 286 -28.48 -60.74 -27.75
CA ALA A 286 -27.36 -61.72 -27.93
C ALA A 286 -26.17 -61.24 -27.06
N SER A 287 -25.47 -62.01 -26.21
CA SER A 287 -24.80 -63.33 -26.33
C SER A 287 -23.35 -63.26 -26.87
N LEU A 288 -22.44 -64.03 -26.26
CA LEU A 288 -20.98 -64.16 -26.50
C LEU A 288 -20.16 -62.89 -26.10
N GLU A 289 -19.27 -62.93 -25.11
CA GLU A 289 -17.97 -63.65 -24.98
C GLU A 289 -16.80 -62.97 -25.71
N SER A 290 -15.72 -62.68 -24.95
CA SER A 290 -14.37 -62.37 -25.46
C SER A 290 -13.37 -62.47 -24.29
N ASP A 291 -12.68 -63.61 -24.20
CA ASP A 291 -11.82 -63.98 -23.06
C ASP A 291 -10.38 -63.44 -23.12
N GLY A 292 -9.68 -63.52 -21.99
CA GLY A 292 -8.24 -63.23 -21.87
C GLY A 292 -7.81 -63.13 -20.40
N SER A 293 -7.52 -64.23 -19.69
CA SER A 293 -6.23 -64.96 -19.70
C SER A 293 -5.09 -64.16 -19.01
N SER A 294 -4.33 -64.68 -18.03
CA SER A 294 -4.24 -66.06 -17.51
C SER A 294 -3.51 -66.18 -16.16
N VAL A 295 -3.74 -67.32 -15.49
CA VAL A 295 -2.77 -68.12 -14.70
C VAL A 295 -1.98 -67.47 -13.54
N SER A 296 -2.19 -68.01 -12.34
CA SER A 296 -1.11 -68.61 -11.54
C SER A 296 -1.61 -69.91 -10.87
N TYR A 297 -0.69 -70.84 -10.57
CA TYR A 297 -1.00 -72.25 -10.26
C TYR A 297 -0.82 -72.62 -8.77
N GLN A 298 -1.28 -73.84 -8.44
CA GLN A 298 -0.79 -74.72 -7.36
C GLN A 298 -1.15 -74.34 -5.91
N THR A 299 -1.57 -75.28 -5.04
CA THR A 299 -1.85 -76.74 -5.19
C THR A 299 -2.94 -77.17 -4.21
N ASP A 300 -3.78 -78.13 -4.60
CA ASP A 300 -4.54 -78.96 -3.66
C ASP A 300 -4.77 -80.39 -4.21
N ARG A 301 -4.82 -81.41 -3.34
CA ARG A 301 -4.96 -82.87 -3.61
C ARG A 301 -5.08 -83.60 -2.25
N THR A 302 -5.89 -84.65 -2.03
CA THR A 302 -6.66 -85.58 -2.89
C THR A 302 -7.92 -86.07 -2.09
N ASP A 303 -8.96 -86.79 -2.55
CA ASP A 303 -9.01 -88.15 -3.16
C ASP A 303 -10.41 -88.55 -3.78
N GLN A 304 -10.39 -89.18 -4.99
CA GLN A 304 -11.14 -90.40 -5.51
C GLN A 304 -12.72 -90.42 -5.58
N THR A 305 -13.48 -91.08 -6.52
CA THR A 305 -13.32 -92.30 -7.39
C THR A 305 -14.32 -92.35 -8.66
N PRO A 306 -14.12 -93.09 -9.81
CA PRO A 306 -14.84 -92.91 -11.15
C PRO A 306 -15.28 -94.16 -12.05
N CYS A 307 -15.85 -93.99 -13.32
CA CYS A 307 -16.14 -94.94 -14.51
C CYS A 307 -16.86 -94.23 -15.75
N THR A 308 -17.22 -94.66 -17.02
CA THR A 308 -16.89 -95.66 -18.15
C THR A 308 -17.71 -95.42 -19.53
N PRO A 309 -17.40 -95.98 -20.76
CA PRO A 309 -17.84 -95.50 -22.14
C PRO A 309 -18.14 -96.49 -23.39
N ASP A 310 -18.34 -95.98 -24.67
CA ASP A 310 -17.93 -96.49 -26.09
C ASP A 310 -18.88 -96.81 -27.36
N ASP A 311 -18.32 -96.77 -28.63
CA ASP A 311 -18.61 -97.37 -30.03
C ASP A 311 -19.22 -96.67 -31.36
N ASP A 312 -19.00 -97.23 -32.61
CA ASP A 312 -18.84 -96.55 -34.00
C ASP A 312 -19.25 -97.34 -35.36
N LEU A 313 -19.30 -96.74 -36.62
CA LEU A 313 -19.30 -97.36 -38.04
C LEU A 313 -19.60 -96.47 -39.35
N GLU A 314 -18.88 -96.57 -40.52
CA GLU A 314 -19.20 -95.91 -41.87
C GLU A 314 -18.44 -96.49 -43.15
N GLU A 315 -18.93 -96.32 -44.44
CA GLU A 315 -18.06 -96.12 -45.67
C GLU A 315 -18.70 -95.74 -47.07
N GLY A 316 -20.03 -95.82 -47.30
CA GLY A 316 -20.56 -95.95 -48.70
C GLY A 316 -20.61 -94.73 -49.65
N MET A 317 -20.49 -93.49 -49.16
CA MET A 317 -20.96 -92.28 -49.87
C MET A 317 -19.93 -91.59 -50.80
N ALA A 318 -18.64 -91.93 -50.69
CA ALA A 318 -17.54 -91.04 -51.07
C ALA A 318 -17.38 -90.71 -52.58
N LYS A 319 -18.03 -91.44 -53.50
CA LYS A 319 -17.71 -91.33 -54.95
C LYS A 319 -18.36 -90.14 -55.65
N GLU A 320 -19.66 -89.93 -55.52
CA GLU A 320 -20.37 -88.82 -56.18
C GLU A 320 -19.87 -87.44 -55.70
N GLU A 321 -19.47 -87.36 -54.43
CA GLU A 321 -18.93 -86.14 -53.82
C GLU A 321 -17.68 -85.62 -54.56
N THR A 322 -16.82 -86.51 -55.05
CA THR A 322 -15.59 -86.12 -55.76
C THR A 322 -15.85 -85.41 -57.08
N GLU A 323 -16.91 -85.77 -57.82
CA GLU A 323 -17.24 -85.14 -59.10
C GLU A 323 -17.92 -83.78 -58.93
N LEU A 324 -18.61 -83.56 -57.81
CA LEU A 324 -19.15 -82.26 -57.41
C LEU A 324 -18.02 -81.29 -57.00
N ARG A 325 -17.09 -81.74 -56.14
CA ARG A 325 -15.91 -80.98 -55.73
C ARG A 325 -15.08 -80.49 -56.93
N PHE A 326 -14.90 -81.32 -57.96
CA PHE A 326 -14.16 -80.92 -59.17
C PHE A 326 -14.84 -79.79 -59.97
N ARG A 327 -16.18 -79.81 -60.07
CA ARG A 327 -16.93 -78.71 -60.71
C ARG A 327 -16.85 -77.40 -59.91
N GLN A 328 -16.95 -77.46 -58.58
CA GLN A 328 -16.78 -76.29 -57.72
C GLN A 328 -15.38 -75.67 -57.88
N LEU A 329 -14.31 -76.47 -57.76
CA LEU A 329 -12.94 -75.99 -57.91
C LEU A 329 -12.68 -75.30 -59.26
N THR A 330 -13.31 -75.81 -60.34
CA THR A 330 -13.23 -75.20 -61.68
C THR A 330 -13.90 -73.81 -61.71
N MET A 331 -15.04 -73.65 -61.03
CA MET A 331 -15.72 -72.35 -60.93
C MET A 331 -14.95 -71.35 -60.06
N GLU A 332 -14.38 -71.81 -58.94
CA GLU A 332 -13.56 -70.98 -58.05
C GLU A 332 -12.29 -70.48 -58.74
N TYR A 333 -11.60 -71.32 -59.50
CA TYR A 333 -10.44 -70.90 -60.30
C TYR A 333 -10.79 -69.79 -61.29
N GLN A 334 -11.94 -69.90 -61.98
CA GLN A 334 -12.43 -68.84 -62.88
C GLN A 334 -12.92 -67.58 -62.15
N ALA A 335 -13.32 -67.68 -60.89
CA ALA A 335 -13.62 -66.51 -60.05
C ALA A 335 -12.31 -65.81 -59.62
N LEU A 336 -11.31 -66.58 -59.18
CA LEU A 336 -10.01 -66.09 -58.74
C LEU A 336 -9.25 -65.38 -59.87
N GLN A 337 -9.26 -65.92 -61.09
CA GLN A 337 -8.66 -65.24 -62.26
C GLN A 337 -9.30 -63.87 -62.54
N ARG A 338 -10.62 -63.74 -62.38
CA ARG A 338 -11.34 -62.45 -62.54
C ARG A 338 -11.05 -61.50 -61.39
N ALA A 339 -10.98 -61.99 -60.15
CA ALA A 339 -10.59 -61.18 -59.00
C ALA A 339 -9.15 -60.64 -59.13
N TYR A 340 -8.22 -61.45 -59.63
CA TYR A 340 -6.83 -61.03 -59.87
C TYR A 340 -6.73 -59.95 -60.96
N ALA A 341 -7.50 -60.09 -62.05
CA ALA A 341 -7.56 -59.06 -63.09
C ALA A 341 -8.11 -57.73 -62.56
N LEU A 342 -9.19 -57.76 -61.77
CA LEU A 342 -9.77 -56.57 -61.13
C LEU A 342 -8.84 -55.92 -60.10
N LEU A 343 -8.07 -56.72 -59.34
CA LEU A 343 -7.01 -56.21 -58.47
C LEU A 343 -5.90 -55.52 -59.25
N GLN A 344 -5.48 -56.09 -60.38
CA GLN A 344 -4.44 -55.50 -61.22
C GLN A 344 -4.92 -54.24 -61.98
N GLU A 345 -6.24 -54.08 -62.16
CA GLU A 345 -6.87 -52.85 -62.63
C GLU A 345 -6.97 -51.79 -61.50
N GLN A 346 -7.38 -52.17 -60.28
CA GLN A 346 -7.52 -51.27 -59.13
C GLN A 346 -6.19 -50.77 -58.54
N VAL A 347 -5.16 -51.63 -58.49
CA VAL A 347 -3.83 -51.26 -57.97
C VAL A 347 -3.06 -50.37 -58.96
N GLY A 348 -3.51 -50.33 -60.22
CA GLY A 348 -2.92 -49.51 -61.28
C GLY A 348 -1.72 -50.18 -61.94
N GLY A 349 -1.79 -50.35 -63.26
CA GLY A 349 -0.61 -50.71 -64.04
C GLY A 349 0.44 -49.61 -63.95
N THR A 350 1.66 -49.98 -63.55
CA THR A 350 2.82 -49.13 -63.20
C THR A 350 2.75 -48.45 -61.83
N LEU A 351 3.72 -48.80 -60.96
CA LEU A 351 4.16 -47.96 -59.85
C LEU A 351 4.80 -46.70 -60.45
N ASP A 352 4.10 -45.57 -60.39
CA ASP A 352 4.65 -44.26 -60.75
C ASP A 352 5.64 -43.82 -59.65
N ALA A 353 6.88 -44.30 -59.77
CA ALA A 353 7.94 -44.08 -58.80
C ALA A 353 8.24 -42.59 -58.57
N GLU A 354 7.95 -41.70 -59.53
CA GLU A 354 8.08 -40.26 -59.31
C GLU A 354 7.03 -39.72 -58.33
N ARG A 355 5.80 -40.24 -58.36
CA ARG A 355 4.77 -39.89 -57.36
C ARG A 355 5.15 -40.41 -55.99
N GLU A 356 5.59 -41.67 -55.90
CA GLU A 356 5.96 -42.28 -54.62
C GLU A 356 7.15 -41.55 -53.98
N VAL A 357 8.15 -41.15 -54.77
CA VAL A 357 9.24 -40.27 -54.32
C VAL A 357 8.71 -38.91 -53.86
N LYS A 358 7.87 -38.22 -54.64
CA LYS A 358 7.32 -36.90 -54.26
C LYS A 358 6.47 -36.96 -52.98
N THR A 359 5.66 -37.99 -52.80
CA THR A 359 4.89 -38.21 -51.55
C THR A 359 5.82 -38.48 -50.37
N ARG A 360 6.88 -39.27 -50.56
CA ARG A 360 7.91 -39.52 -49.54
C ARG A 360 8.68 -38.25 -49.16
N GLU A 361 9.09 -37.44 -50.14
CA GLU A 361 9.75 -36.14 -49.91
C GLU A 361 8.85 -35.17 -49.13
N GLN A 362 7.56 -35.09 -49.50
CA GLN A 362 6.59 -34.26 -48.79
C GLN A 362 6.42 -34.71 -47.33
N LEU A 363 6.24 -36.01 -47.08
CA LEU A 363 6.13 -36.57 -45.74
C LEU A 363 7.42 -36.35 -44.93
N GLN A 364 8.60 -36.46 -45.55
CA GLN A 364 9.87 -36.18 -44.90
C GLN A 364 10.01 -34.71 -44.49
N ALA A 365 9.54 -33.77 -45.32
CA ALA A 365 9.47 -32.36 -44.99
C ALA A 365 8.41 -32.03 -43.91
N GLU A 366 7.33 -32.82 -43.81
CA GLU A 366 6.32 -32.71 -42.75
C GLU A 366 6.87 -33.21 -41.40
N VAL A 367 7.60 -34.32 -41.39
CA VAL A 367 8.32 -34.83 -40.21
C VAL A 367 9.34 -33.80 -39.69
N GLN A 368 10.15 -33.20 -40.57
CA GLN A 368 11.11 -32.15 -40.17
C GLN A 368 10.41 -30.92 -39.55
N ARG A 369 9.27 -30.50 -40.09
CA ARG A 369 8.46 -29.40 -39.53
C ARG A 369 7.82 -29.76 -38.18
N ALA A 370 7.45 -31.03 -37.98
CA ALA A 370 6.98 -31.51 -36.68
C ALA A 370 8.12 -31.54 -35.64
N GLN A 371 9.32 -32.01 -36.03
CA GLN A 371 10.49 -32.08 -35.16
C GLN A 371 10.94 -30.70 -34.67
N ALA A 372 11.11 -29.73 -35.57
CA ALA A 372 11.45 -28.35 -35.18
C ALA A 372 10.42 -27.75 -34.21
N ARG A 373 9.13 -28.03 -34.41
CA ARG A 373 8.05 -27.58 -33.52
C ARG A 373 8.05 -28.29 -32.16
N ILE A 374 8.55 -29.53 -32.08
CA ILE A 374 8.78 -30.22 -30.80
C ILE A 374 9.95 -29.56 -30.07
N GLU A 375 11.09 -29.35 -30.73
CA GLU A 375 12.25 -28.68 -30.11
C GLU A 375 11.92 -27.29 -29.56
N ASP A 376 11.11 -26.50 -30.29
CA ASP A 376 10.70 -25.16 -29.82
C ASP A 376 9.72 -25.22 -28.64
N LEU A 377 8.86 -26.24 -28.57
CA LEU A 377 8.01 -26.48 -27.40
C LEU A 377 8.81 -27.00 -26.20
N GLU A 378 9.84 -27.82 -26.43
CA GLU A 378 10.74 -28.31 -25.37
C GLU A 378 11.60 -27.18 -24.78
N LYS A 379 12.10 -26.25 -25.62
CA LYS A 379 12.76 -25.01 -25.16
C LYS A 379 11.80 -24.17 -24.31
N ALA A 380 10.59 -23.91 -24.78
CA ALA A 380 9.60 -23.12 -24.05
C ALA A 380 9.20 -23.78 -22.71
N LEU A 381 9.10 -25.11 -22.66
CA LEU A 381 8.82 -25.87 -21.44
C LEU A 381 10.00 -25.82 -20.45
N ALA A 382 11.24 -25.85 -20.93
CA ALA A 382 12.44 -25.68 -20.10
C ALA A 382 12.54 -24.26 -19.50
N GLU A 383 12.17 -23.23 -20.28
CA GLU A 383 12.08 -21.84 -19.81
C GLU A 383 10.95 -21.67 -18.76
N GLN A 384 9.82 -22.36 -18.93
CA GLN A 384 8.71 -22.37 -17.96
C GLN A 384 9.12 -22.89 -16.56
N GLY A 385 10.25 -23.59 -16.44
CA GLY A 385 10.84 -23.99 -15.16
C GLY A 385 11.52 -22.88 -14.35
N GLN A 386 11.69 -21.67 -14.90
CA GLN A 386 12.46 -20.58 -14.26
C GLN A 386 11.64 -19.61 -13.38
N ASP A 387 10.36 -19.91 -13.12
CA ASP A 387 9.42 -19.05 -12.37
C ASP A 387 9.72 -18.91 -10.85
N MET A 388 10.92 -19.30 -10.42
CA MET A 388 11.35 -19.27 -9.01
C MET A 388 11.36 -17.84 -8.44
N LYS A 389 11.70 -16.83 -9.26
CA LYS A 389 11.62 -15.41 -8.87
C LYS A 389 10.20 -14.98 -8.53
N TRP A 390 9.19 -15.41 -9.31
CA TRP A 390 7.80 -15.10 -9.01
C TRP A 390 7.33 -15.76 -7.71
N ILE A 391 7.79 -16.98 -7.43
CA ILE A 391 7.54 -17.67 -6.16
C ILE A 391 8.18 -16.90 -4.98
N GLU A 392 9.42 -16.43 -5.13
CA GLU A 392 10.13 -15.62 -4.13
C GLU A 392 9.46 -14.26 -3.89
N GLU A 393 9.12 -13.52 -4.97
CA GLU A 393 8.39 -12.25 -4.92
C GLU A 393 7.01 -12.42 -4.26
N LYS A 394 6.27 -13.46 -4.61
CA LYS A 394 4.98 -13.81 -4.00
C LYS A 394 5.13 -14.11 -2.51
N GLN A 395 6.18 -14.84 -2.10
CA GLN A 395 6.48 -15.09 -0.68
C GLN A 395 6.96 -13.83 0.07
N ALA A 396 7.62 -12.88 -0.61
CA ALA A 396 7.96 -11.58 -0.04
C ALA A 396 6.69 -10.71 0.15
N LEU A 397 5.79 -10.71 -0.83
CA LEU A 397 4.49 -10.02 -0.75
C LEU A 397 3.58 -10.61 0.34
N TYR A 398 3.60 -11.93 0.57
CA TYR A 398 2.87 -12.52 1.72
C TYR A 398 3.43 -12.05 3.06
N ARG A 399 4.76 -12.08 3.25
CA ARG A 399 5.41 -11.57 4.47
C ARG A 399 5.11 -10.09 4.70
N ARG A 400 5.20 -9.25 3.65
CA ARG A 400 4.90 -7.82 3.76
C ARG A 400 3.42 -7.52 4.00
N ASN A 401 2.50 -8.36 3.52
CA ASN A 401 1.09 -8.26 3.92
C ASN A 401 0.87 -8.66 5.39
N GLN A 402 1.62 -9.63 5.92
CA GLN A 402 1.56 -9.96 7.36
C GLN A 402 2.07 -8.80 8.22
N GLU A 403 3.23 -8.21 7.89
CA GLU A 403 3.76 -6.99 8.51
C GLU A 403 2.71 -5.85 8.51
N LEU A 404 2.03 -5.63 7.39
CA LEU A 404 0.99 -4.60 7.26
C LEU A 404 -0.26 -4.91 8.09
N VAL A 405 -0.72 -6.17 8.14
CA VAL A 405 -1.88 -6.57 8.97
C VAL A 405 -1.57 -6.46 10.46
N GLU A 406 -0.36 -6.80 10.89
CA GLU A 406 0.07 -6.61 12.28
C GLU A 406 0.18 -5.12 12.63
N LYS A 407 0.71 -4.30 11.72
CA LYS A 407 0.78 -2.85 11.91
C LYS A 407 -0.60 -2.18 11.90
N ILE A 408 -1.54 -2.64 11.09
CA ILE A 408 -2.94 -2.18 11.14
C ILE A 408 -3.54 -2.48 12.51
N LYS A 409 -3.40 -3.70 13.04
CA LYS A 409 -3.88 -4.05 14.39
C LYS A 409 -3.27 -3.18 15.50
N GLN A 410 -1.97 -2.88 15.39
CA GLN A 410 -1.32 -1.95 16.33
C GLN A 410 -1.94 -0.55 16.26
N MET A 411 -2.15 -0.01 15.05
CA MET A 411 -2.82 1.28 14.85
C MET A 411 -4.28 1.26 15.34
N GLU A 412 -5.04 0.17 15.14
CA GLU A 412 -6.40 -0.01 15.66
C GLU A 412 -6.42 0.00 17.20
N THR A 413 -5.44 -0.63 17.86
CA THR A 413 -5.33 -0.58 19.33
C THR A 413 -4.88 0.79 19.86
N GLU A 414 -3.99 1.48 19.15
CA GLU A 414 -3.56 2.84 19.49
C GLU A 414 -4.72 3.83 19.32
N GLU A 415 -5.49 3.71 18.23
CA GLU A 415 -6.70 4.49 17.99
C GLU A 415 -7.77 4.22 19.06
N ALA A 416 -7.97 2.97 19.47
CA ALA A 416 -8.89 2.62 20.55
C ALA A 416 -8.48 3.27 21.89
N ARG A 417 -7.18 3.34 22.19
CA ARG A 417 -6.67 4.03 23.40
C ARG A 417 -6.88 5.54 23.30
N LEU A 418 -6.47 6.16 22.19
CA LEU A 418 -6.66 7.60 21.95
C LEU A 418 -8.13 8.03 21.96
N ARG A 419 -9.05 7.19 21.45
CA ARG A 419 -10.50 7.42 21.54
C ARG A 419 -11.02 7.42 22.98
N HIS A 420 -10.43 6.62 23.87
CA HIS A 420 -10.75 6.62 25.30
C HIS A 420 -10.18 7.87 25.98
N GLU A 421 -8.91 8.20 25.74
CA GLU A 421 -8.27 9.42 26.26
C GLU A 421 -9.03 10.70 25.87
N VAL A 422 -9.51 10.77 24.61
CA VAL A 422 -10.34 11.88 24.11
C VAL A 422 -11.73 11.94 24.78
N GLN A 423 -12.29 10.82 25.21
CA GLN A 423 -13.55 10.82 25.95
C GLN A 423 -13.32 11.22 27.41
N ASP A 424 -12.29 10.69 28.08
CA ASP A 424 -11.92 11.07 29.45
C ASP A 424 -11.63 12.58 29.56
N ALA A 425 -10.99 13.17 28.53
CA ALA A 425 -10.75 14.60 28.44
C ALA A 425 -12.04 15.42 28.23
N ARG A 426 -13.07 14.88 27.57
CA ARG A 426 -14.39 15.53 27.45
C ARG A 426 -15.15 15.49 28.75
N ASP A 427 -15.21 14.33 29.39
CA ASP A 427 -15.87 14.15 30.69
C ASP A 427 -15.24 15.07 31.76
N GLN A 428 -13.91 15.26 31.71
CA GLN A 428 -13.21 16.28 32.51
C GLN A 428 -13.56 17.72 32.12
N ASN A 429 -13.69 18.04 30.83
CA ASN A 429 -14.06 19.39 30.39
C ASN A 429 -15.51 19.75 30.77
N GLU A 430 -16.46 18.82 30.64
CA GLU A 430 -17.83 19.00 31.13
C GLU A 430 -17.85 19.27 32.65
N LEU A 431 -17.04 18.52 33.43
CA LEU A 431 -16.89 18.77 34.87
C LEU A 431 -16.30 20.16 35.19
N LEU A 432 -15.36 20.65 34.37
CA LEU A 432 -14.81 22.00 34.49
C LEU A 432 -15.84 23.08 34.11
N GLU A 433 -16.66 22.87 33.08
CA GLU A 433 -17.77 23.78 32.73
C GLU A 433 -18.79 23.90 33.88
N PHE A 434 -19.20 22.78 34.48
CA PHE A 434 -20.04 22.80 35.69
C PHE A 434 -19.37 23.55 36.85
N ARG A 435 -18.06 23.41 37.04
CA ARG A 435 -17.33 24.12 38.10
C ARG A 435 -17.18 25.62 37.82
N ILE A 436 -17.02 26.03 36.56
CA ILE A 436 -17.01 27.45 36.16
C ILE A 436 -18.36 28.08 36.48
N LEU A 437 -19.48 27.44 36.10
CA LEU A 437 -20.83 27.91 36.42
C LEU A 437 -21.07 28.02 37.94
N GLU A 438 -20.56 27.08 38.73
CA GLU A 438 -20.61 27.12 40.20
C GLU A 438 -19.77 28.25 40.83
N LEU A 439 -18.74 28.73 40.13
CA LEU A 439 -17.91 29.87 40.53
C LEU A 439 -18.54 31.20 40.09
N GLU A 440 -19.02 31.32 38.85
CA GLU A 440 -19.75 32.52 38.39
C GLU A 440 -21.00 32.79 39.25
N GLU A 441 -21.73 31.75 39.68
CA GLU A 441 -22.89 31.95 40.55
C GLU A 441 -22.51 32.28 42.01
N ARG A 442 -21.27 32.03 42.43
CA ARG A 442 -20.72 32.63 43.67
C ARG A 442 -20.33 34.09 43.46
N GLU A 443 -19.65 34.41 42.37
CA GLU A 443 -19.26 35.77 42.00
C GLU A 443 -20.49 36.70 41.95
N ARG A 444 -21.55 36.29 41.24
CA ARG A 444 -22.84 37.01 41.16
C ARG A 444 -23.57 37.18 42.51
N LYS A 445 -23.13 36.50 43.58
CA LYS A 445 -23.66 36.61 44.95
C LYS A 445 -22.71 37.32 45.91
N SER A 446 -21.51 37.71 45.45
CA SER A 446 -20.54 38.48 46.22
C SER A 446 -20.80 40.00 46.08
N PRO A 447 -20.44 40.83 47.07
CA PRO A 447 -20.46 42.29 46.90
C PRO A 447 -19.48 42.72 45.80
N ALA A 448 -19.93 43.56 44.87
CA ALA A 448 -19.19 43.84 43.64
C ALA A 448 -17.82 44.53 43.84
N ILE A 449 -16.75 43.84 43.46
CA ILE A 449 -15.41 44.42 43.27
C ILE A 449 -15.37 45.07 41.88
N SER A 450 -15.03 46.36 41.82
CA SER A 450 -15.16 47.17 40.61
C SER A 450 -13.90 47.14 39.75
N PHE A 451 -13.69 46.04 39.00
CA PHE A 451 -12.60 45.96 38.03
C PHE A 451 -12.77 47.00 36.92
N HIS A 452 -11.77 47.87 36.76
CA HIS A 452 -11.73 48.89 35.72
C HIS A 452 -10.98 48.32 34.50
N HIS A 453 -11.64 48.31 33.33
CA HIS A 453 -11.13 47.61 32.16
C HIS A 453 -10.17 48.48 31.34
N THR A 454 -8.86 48.24 31.49
CA THR A 454 -7.82 48.92 30.70
C THR A 454 -7.80 48.38 29.26
N PRO A 455 -7.68 49.22 28.22
CA PRO A 455 -7.54 48.74 26.84
C PRO A 455 -6.21 48.02 26.61
N PHE A 456 -6.23 46.89 25.91
CA PHE A 456 -5.02 46.14 25.55
C PHE A 456 -4.24 46.83 24.43
N VAL A 457 -2.91 46.68 24.45
CA VAL A 457 -1.97 47.32 23.52
C VAL A 457 -1.16 46.22 22.83
N ASP A 458 -1.00 46.31 21.51
CA ASP A 458 -0.26 45.31 20.72
C ASP A 458 1.15 45.07 21.27
N GLY A 459 1.53 43.79 21.38
CA GLY A 459 2.86 43.35 21.82
C GLY A 459 3.03 43.16 23.33
N LYS A 460 2.01 43.38 24.17
CA LYS A 460 2.02 43.00 25.60
C LYS A 460 0.88 42.04 25.93
N SER A 461 1.12 41.11 26.86
CA SER A 461 0.05 40.23 27.35
C SER A 461 -0.93 40.97 28.26
N PRO A 462 -2.22 40.58 28.35
CA PRO A 462 -3.18 41.24 29.24
C PRO A 462 -2.74 41.26 30.71
N LEU A 463 -2.16 40.15 31.20
CA LEU A 463 -1.63 40.06 32.57
C LEU A 463 -0.48 41.04 32.78
N GLN A 464 0.43 41.18 31.80
CA GLN A 464 1.51 42.16 31.87
C GLN A 464 0.99 43.60 31.93
N VAL A 465 -0.09 43.94 31.22
CA VAL A 465 -0.72 45.27 31.30
C VAL A 465 -1.32 45.52 32.70
N TYR A 466 -1.93 44.51 33.34
CA TYR A 466 -2.43 44.63 34.72
C TYR A 466 -1.30 44.69 35.75
N CYS A 467 -0.26 43.85 35.63
CA CYS A 467 0.90 43.90 36.52
C CYS A 467 1.65 45.24 36.42
N GLU A 468 1.86 45.78 35.21
CA GLU A 468 2.45 47.10 35.00
C GLU A 468 1.59 48.23 35.58
N ALA A 469 0.26 48.11 35.54
CA ALA A 469 -0.65 49.08 36.16
C ALA A 469 -0.59 49.06 37.70
N GLU A 470 -0.40 47.89 38.31
CA GLU A 470 -0.12 47.71 39.74
C GLU A 470 1.37 47.98 40.12
N GLY A 471 2.19 48.43 39.16
CA GLY A 471 3.60 48.75 39.38
C GLY A 471 4.55 47.56 39.51
N VAL A 472 4.09 46.35 39.17
CA VAL A 472 4.86 45.10 39.23
C VAL A 472 5.50 44.82 37.86
N THR A 473 6.78 45.20 37.70
CA THR A 473 7.53 44.98 36.45
C THR A 473 8.31 43.66 36.42
N ASP A 474 8.92 43.27 37.55
CA ASP A 474 9.89 42.18 37.61
C ASP A 474 9.56 41.20 38.76
N ILE A 475 9.07 40.00 38.41
CA ILE A 475 8.66 38.98 39.39
C ILE A 475 9.77 37.93 39.53
N VAL A 476 10.70 38.16 40.47
CA VAL A 476 11.75 37.18 40.79
C VAL A 476 11.19 36.10 41.72
N VAL A 477 10.90 34.91 41.18
CA VAL A 477 10.30 33.78 41.90
C VAL A 477 11.10 33.40 43.15
N ALA A 478 12.44 33.36 43.06
CA ALA A 478 13.32 33.08 44.19
C ALA A 478 13.21 34.12 45.33
N GLU A 479 12.93 35.40 45.02
CA GLU A 479 12.66 36.39 46.08
C GLU A 479 11.30 36.20 46.72
N LEU A 480 10.27 35.85 45.95
CA LEU A 480 8.94 35.58 46.50
C LEU A 480 8.92 34.34 47.39
N MET A 481 9.62 33.27 47.00
CA MET A 481 9.80 32.10 47.86
C MET A 481 10.54 32.47 49.15
N LYS A 482 11.63 33.24 49.08
CA LYS A 482 12.34 33.74 50.26
C LYS A 482 11.46 34.62 51.17
N LYS A 483 10.58 35.44 50.59
CA LYS A 483 9.60 36.27 51.33
C LYS A 483 8.55 35.39 52.03
N LEU A 484 8.07 34.31 51.38
CA LEU A 484 7.14 33.34 51.95
C LEU A 484 7.77 32.47 53.04
N ASP A 485 9.03 32.04 52.87
CA ASP A 485 9.79 31.30 53.90
C ASP A 485 9.90 32.15 55.17
N ILE A 486 10.32 33.42 55.05
CA ILE A 486 10.39 34.36 56.17
C ILE A 486 9.02 34.55 56.83
N LEU A 487 7.93 34.62 56.05
CA LEU A 487 6.58 34.81 56.57
C LEU A 487 6.07 33.57 57.31
N GLY A 488 6.36 32.36 56.82
CA GLY A 488 6.04 31.10 57.47
C GLY A 488 6.83 30.86 58.76
N ASP A 489 8.10 31.27 58.81
CA ASP A 489 8.97 31.09 59.98
C ASP A 489 8.72 32.11 61.12
N ASN A 490 8.19 33.31 60.82
CA ASN A 490 8.22 34.44 61.77
C ASN A 490 6.86 35.07 62.12
N ALA A 491 5.74 34.67 61.49
CA ALA A 491 4.43 35.26 61.76
C ALA A 491 3.50 34.32 62.55
N ASN A 492 2.69 34.89 63.45
CA ASN A 492 1.59 34.18 64.13
C ASN A 492 0.39 34.01 63.19
N LEU A 493 0.60 33.29 62.08
CA LEU A 493 -0.41 32.98 61.08
C LEU A 493 -1.49 32.04 61.66
N THR A 494 -2.75 32.28 61.33
CA THR A 494 -3.83 31.31 61.53
C THR A 494 -3.63 30.07 60.66
N ASN A 495 -4.31 28.96 60.99
CA ASN A 495 -4.20 27.71 60.24
C ASN A 495 -4.56 27.88 58.74
N GLU A 496 -5.48 28.79 58.42
CA GLU A 496 -5.90 29.08 57.04
C GLU A 496 -4.81 29.84 56.29
N GLU A 497 -4.22 30.88 56.90
CA GLU A 497 -3.07 31.61 56.35
C GLU A 497 -1.83 30.72 56.19
N GLN A 498 -1.57 29.80 57.11
CA GLN A 498 -0.48 28.82 56.99
C GLN A 498 -0.67 27.90 55.77
N VAL A 499 -1.90 27.41 55.54
CA VAL A 499 -2.23 26.60 54.36
C VAL A 499 -2.04 27.42 53.08
N VAL A 500 -2.46 28.69 53.06
CA VAL A 500 -2.27 29.59 51.92
C VAL A 500 -0.78 29.83 51.62
N VAL A 501 0.06 30.07 52.64
CA VAL A 501 1.52 30.24 52.47
C VAL A 501 2.17 28.97 51.91
N ILE A 502 1.79 27.78 52.41
CA ILE A 502 2.28 26.49 51.91
C ILE A 502 1.84 26.25 50.46
N GLN A 503 0.61 26.59 50.11
CA GLN A 503 0.10 26.48 48.74
C GLN A 503 0.83 27.44 47.79
N ALA A 504 0.96 28.73 48.13
CA ALA A 504 1.69 29.72 47.35
C ALA A 504 3.15 29.30 47.12
N ARG A 505 3.83 28.82 48.18
CA ARG A 505 5.20 28.27 48.10
C ARG A 505 5.29 27.08 47.15
N THR A 506 4.31 26.17 47.20
CA THR A 506 4.25 24.99 46.31
C THR A 506 4.04 25.39 44.85
N VAL A 507 3.16 26.36 44.60
CA VAL A 507 2.90 26.92 43.26
C VAL A 507 4.15 27.60 42.69
N LEU A 508 4.86 28.41 43.48
CA LEU A 508 6.13 29.01 43.05
C LEU A 508 7.24 27.97 42.81
N THR A 509 7.31 26.92 43.62
CA THR A 509 8.26 25.80 43.42
C THR A 509 8.00 25.04 42.11
N LEU A 510 6.74 25.00 41.66
CA LEU A 510 6.39 24.46 40.34
C LEU A 510 6.70 25.47 39.23
N ALA A 511 6.37 26.74 39.40
CA ALA A 511 6.67 27.80 38.43
C ALA A 511 8.18 27.92 38.14
N GLU A 512 9.04 27.85 39.16
CA GLU A 512 10.50 27.86 39.01
C GLU A 512 11.01 26.70 38.13
N LYS A 513 10.49 25.49 38.34
CA LYS A 513 10.84 24.31 37.53
C LYS A 513 10.36 24.42 36.07
N TRP A 514 9.20 25.02 35.85
CA TRP A 514 8.69 25.27 34.50
C TRP A 514 9.50 26.37 33.79
N LEU A 515 9.88 27.43 34.50
CA LEU A 515 10.78 28.47 33.97
C LEU A 515 12.14 27.88 33.59
N GLN A 516 12.76 27.08 34.48
CA GLN A 516 14.02 26.40 34.16
C GLN A 516 13.90 25.50 32.92
N GLN A 517 12.80 24.75 32.77
CA GLN A 517 12.57 23.94 31.57
C GLN A 517 12.42 24.79 30.31
N ILE A 518 11.75 25.94 30.40
CA ILE A 518 11.64 26.90 29.29
C ILE A 518 13.03 27.43 28.92
N GLU A 519 13.81 27.92 29.88
CA GLU A 519 15.19 28.41 29.66
C GLU A 519 16.11 27.33 29.03
N GLU A 520 16.04 26.08 29.52
CA GLU A 520 16.80 24.96 28.95
C GLU A 520 16.40 24.65 27.50
N THR A 521 15.09 24.71 27.18
CA THR A 521 14.62 24.54 25.79
C THR A 521 14.96 25.72 24.89
N GLU A 522 14.87 26.96 25.39
CA GLU A 522 15.24 28.15 24.64
C GLU A 522 16.73 28.12 24.30
N ALA A 523 17.60 27.87 25.29
CA ALA A 523 19.04 27.73 25.06
C ALA A 523 19.38 26.59 24.10
N ALA A 524 18.55 25.53 24.01
CA ALA A 524 18.71 24.45 23.03
C ALA A 524 18.22 24.85 21.62
N LEU A 525 17.17 25.68 21.51
CA LEU A 525 16.68 26.22 20.25
C LEU A 525 17.62 27.28 19.69
N GLN A 526 18.14 28.20 20.52
CA GLN A 526 19.16 29.19 20.15
C GLN A 526 20.41 28.51 19.57
N ARG A 527 20.90 27.42 20.20
CA ARG A 527 22.02 26.63 19.65
C ARG A 527 21.72 26.07 18.26
N LYS A 528 20.56 25.42 18.08
CA LYS A 528 20.13 24.90 16.77
C LYS A 528 19.96 26.00 15.71
N MET A 529 19.57 27.21 16.11
CA MET A 529 19.47 28.35 15.20
C MET A 529 20.84 28.75 14.66
N VAL A 530 21.86 28.86 15.54
CA VAL A 530 23.25 29.12 15.15
C VAL A 530 23.82 27.98 14.27
N ASP A 531 23.52 26.72 14.61
CA ASP A 531 23.92 25.57 13.78
C ASP A 531 23.36 25.70 12.35
N LEU A 532 22.05 25.99 12.21
CA LEU A 532 21.37 26.18 10.93
C LEU A 532 21.87 27.41 10.16
N GLU A 533 22.25 28.50 10.83
CA GLU A 533 22.89 29.65 10.19
C GLU A 533 24.27 29.28 9.62
N SER A 534 25.04 28.44 10.32
CA SER A 534 26.32 27.93 9.83
C SER A 534 26.17 26.98 8.63
N GLU A 535 25.17 26.09 8.64
CA GLU A 535 24.83 25.24 7.48
C GLU A 535 24.40 26.09 6.28
N LYS A 536 23.55 27.11 6.50
CA LYS A 536 23.12 28.07 5.47
C LYS A 536 24.28 28.87 4.87
N GLU A 537 25.28 29.26 5.66
CA GLU A 537 26.52 29.84 5.14
C GLU A 537 27.31 28.86 4.28
N LEU A 538 27.41 27.59 4.71
CA LEU A 538 28.13 26.56 3.95
C LEU A 538 27.44 26.27 2.60
N PHE A 539 26.11 26.14 2.59
CA PHE A 539 25.33 26.00 1.36
C PHE A 539 25.45 27.23 0.44
N SER A 540 25.47 28.45 1.00
CA SER A 540 25.72 29.67 0.23
C SER A 540 27.10 29.67 -0.45
N LYS A 541 28.14 29.22 0.26
CA LYS A 541 29.51 29.09 -0.29
C LYS A 541 29.58 27.99 -1.36
N GLN A 542 28.97 26.83 -1.11
CA GLN A 542 28.87 25.74 -2.10
C GLN A 542 28.12 26.17 -3.37
N LYS A 543 27.04 26.95 -3.24
CA LYS A 543 26.33 27.53 -4.40
C LYS A 543 27.25 28.45 -5.20
N GLY A 544 27.99 29.34 -4.53
CA GLY A 544 28.97 30.23 -5.17
C GLY A 544 29.96 29.47 -6.06
N TYR A 545 30.60 28.42 -5.53
CA TYR A 545 31.51 27.57 -6.32
C TYR A 545 30.83 26.84 -7.49
N LEU A 546 29.55 26.47 -7.36
CA LEU A 546 28.78 25.85 -8.45
C LEU A 546 28.38 26.86 -9.53
N ASP A 547 28.09 28.10 -9.16
CA ASP A 547 27.82 29.21 -10.08
C ASP A 547 29.11 29.59 -10.84
N GLU A 548 30.26 29.72 -10.15
CA GLU A 548 31.59 29.98 -10.74
C GLU A 548 32.02 28.88 -11.73
N GLU A 549 31.86 27.61 -11.36
CA GLU A 549 32.17 26.47 -12.23
C GLU A 549 31.21 26.37 -13.44
N LEU A 550 29.96 26.84 -13.31
CA LEU A 550 29.02 26.96 -14.43
C LEU A 550 29.47 28.02 -15.44
N ASP A 551 29.86 29.21 -14.97
CA ASP A 551 30.38 30.26 -15.84
C ASP A 551 31.72 29.85 -16.49
N TYR A 552 32.60 29.15 -15.77
CA TYR A 552 33.83 28.58 -16.35
C TYR A 552 33.53 27.57 -17.47
N ARG A 553 32.64 26.60 -17.23
CA ARG A 553 32.24 25.63 -18.26
C ARG A 553 31.58 26.27 -19.46
N LYS A 554 30.75 27.29 -19.25
CA LYS A 554 30.15 28.09 -20.31
C LYS A 554 31.20 28.82 -21.13
N GLN A 555 32.17 29.47 -20.49
CA GLN A 555 33.28 30.14 -21.18
C GLN A 555 34.13 29.14 -21.98
N ALA A 556 34.40 27.95 -21.44
CA ALA A 556 35.12 26.89 -22.14
C ALA A 556 34.33 26.37 -23.37
N LEU A 557 33.01 26.23 -23.26
CA LEU A 557 32.12 25.88 -24.37
C LEU A 557 32.10 26.97 -25.46
N ASP A 558 32.01 28.24 -25.08
CA ASP A 558 32.05 29.37 -26.02
C ASP A 558 33.40 29.46 -26.74
N GLN A 559 34.51 29.18 -26.05
CA GLN A 559 35.84 29.06 -26.65
C GLN A 559 35.94 27.87 -27.63
N ALA A 560 35.41 26.70 -27.26
CA ALA A 560 35.39 25.53 -28.13
C ALA A 560 34.55 25.78 -29.40
N ASN A 561 33.36 26.37 -29.26
CA ASN A 561 32.51 26.76 -30.39
C ASN A 561 33.21 27.76 -31.32
N LYS A 562 33.91 28.76 -30.77
CA LYS A 562 34.73 29.70 -31.56
C LYS A 562 35.84 28.98 -32.31
N HIS A 563 36.52 28.02 -31.68
CA HIS A 563 37.61 27.29 -32.34
C HIS A 563 37.10 26.32 -33.41
N ILE A 564 35.91 25.72 -33.23
CA ILE A 564 35.23 24.95 -34.29
C ILE A 564 34.97 25.84 -35.51
N LEU A 565 34.41 27.05 -35.33
CA LEU A 565 34.16 27.98 -36.44
C LEU A 565 35.47 28.43 -37.13
N GLU A 566 36.57 28.60 -36.39
CA GLU A 566 37.90 28.87 -36.96
C GLU A 566 38.43 27.69 -37.79
N LEU A 567 38.26 26.45 -37.31
CA LEU A 567 38.64 25.23 -38.01
C LEU A 567 37.78 24.99 -39.26
N GLU A 568 36.48 25.26 -39.19
CA GLU A 568 35.55 25.18 -40.34
C GLU A 568 35.91 26.21 -41.42
N ALA A 569 36.25 27.44 -41.03
CA ALA A 569 36.73 28.46 -41.97
C ALA A 569 38.07 28.05 -42.62
N MET A 570 39.05 27.59 -41.84
CA MET A 570 40.33 27.11 -42.37
C MET A 570 40.18 25.89 -43.28
N LEU A 571 39.25 24.97 -42.99
CA LEU A 571 38.90 23.85 -43.87
C LEU A 571 38.28 24.33 -45.19
N TYR A 572 37.39 25.32 -45.14
CA TYR A 572 36.76 25.88 -46.32
C TYR A 572 37.79 26.58 -47.23
N ASP A 573 38.69 27.39 -46.66
CA ASP A 573 39.79 28.02 -47.40
C ASP A 573 40.76 26.98 -47.98
N ALA A 574 41.10 25.93 -47.23
CA ALA A 574 41.98 24.85 -47.70
C ALA A 574 41.34 24.03 -48.85
N LEU A 575 40.01 23.87 -48.84
CA LEU A 575 39.25 23.25 -49.93
C LEU A 575 39.15 24.15 -51.18
N GLN A 576 39.21 25.48 -51.04
CA GLN A 576 39.24 26.40 -52.17
C GLN A 576 40.62 26.52 -52.85
N GLN A 577 41.72 26.19 -52.15
CA GLN A 577 43.05 26.22 -52.75
C GLN A 577 43.27 25.06 -53.73
N GLU A 578 43.99 25.31 -54.83
CA GLU A 578 44.33 24.27 -55.83
C GLU A 578 45.00 23.03 -55.22
N ALA A 579 45.72 23.17 -54.10
CA ALA A 579 46.32 22.04 -53.40
C ALA A 579 45.27 21.07 -52.85
N GLY A 580 44.16 21.57 -52.29
CA GLY A 580 43.04 20.74 -51.83
C GLY A 580 42.34 20.04 -53.01
N ALA A 581 42.13 20.75 -54.11
CA ALA A 581 41.59 20.17 -55.35
C ALA A 581 42.51 19.06 -55.90
N LYS A 582 43.83 19.30 -55.98
CA LYS A 582 44.81 18.33 -56.49
C LYS A 582 44.97 17.11 -55.57
N VAL A 583 44.89 17.28 -54.25
CA VAL A 583 44.86 16.14 -53.30
C VAL A 583 43.58 15.32 -53.48
N ALA A 584 42.44 15.96 -53.75
CA ALA A 584 41.21 15.24 -54.08
C ALA A 584 41.32 14.51 -55.44
N GLU A 585 41.96 15.09 -56.46
CA GLU A 585 42.21 14.46 -57.78
C GLU A 585 43.20 13.28 -57.71
N LEU A 586 44.10 13.25 -56.72
CA LEU A 586 45.05 12.16 -56.50
C LEU A 586 44.45 10.90 -55.87
N LEU A 587 43.25 11.00 -55.27
CA LEU A 587 42.52 9.85 -54.72
C LEU A 587 41.58 9.26 -55.77
N SER A 588 41.61 7.94 -55.96
CA SER A 588 40.62 7.26 -56.80
C SER A 588 39.20 7.39 -56.23
N GLU A 589 38.17 7.23 -57.07
CA GLU A 589 36.78 7.27 -56.58
C GLU A 589 36.51 6.22 -55.49
N GLU A 590 37.15 5.05 -55.59
CA GLU A 590 37.01 3.99 -54.59
C GLU A 590 37.63 4.38 -53.24
N GLU A 591 38.76 5.08 -53.23
CA GLU A 591 39.38 5.62 -52.02
C GLU A 591 38.60 6.80 -51.44
N ARG A 592 38.10 7.70 -52.29
CA ARG A 592 37.21 8.81 -51.86
C ARG A 592 35.95 8.28 -51.17
N GLU A 593 35.28 7.29 -51.75
CA GLU A 593 34.04 6.76 -51.19
C GLU A 593 34.31 5.92 -49.92
N LYS A 594 35.40 5.15 -49.85
CA LYS A 594 35.86 4.49 -48.62
C LYS A 594 36.13 5.49 -47.50
N LEU A 595 36.84 6.59 -47.78
CA LEU A 595 37.13 7.66 -46.82
C LEU A 595 35.84 8.34 -46.34
N LYS A 596 34.92 8.64 -47.26
CA LYS A 596 33.60 9.23 -46.98
C LYS A 596 32.72 8.31 -46.10
N VAL A 597 32.69 7.01 -46.37
CA VAL A 597 32.01 6.01 -45.52
C VAL A 597 32.64 5.94 -44.13
N ALA A 598 33.97 5.94 -44.03
CA ALA A 598 34.68 5.92 -42.75
C ALA A 598 34.43 7.19 -41.92
N VAL A 599 34.46 8.38 -42.54
CA VAL A 599 34.12 9.66 -41.89
C VAL A 599 32.67 9.67 -41.41
N GLU A 600 31.72 9.19 -42.20
CA GLU A 600 30.32 9.11 -41.77
C GLU A 600 30.05 8.02 -40.72
N GLN A 601 30.85 6.97 -40.65
CA GLN A 601 30.84 6.02 -39.52
C GLN A 601 31.40 6.68 -38.25
N TRP A 602 32.55 7.35 -38.35
CA TRP A 602 33.17 8.05 -37.23
C TRP A 602 32.26 9.15 -36.65
N LYS A 603 31.64 9.99 -37.49
CA LYS A 603 30.62 10.97 -37.07
C LYS A 603 29.46 10.30 -36.32
N ARG A 604 28.92 9.19 -36.84
CA ARG A 604 27.83 8.45 -36.18
C ARG A 604 28.26 7.89 -34.82
N GLN A 605 29.49 7.39 -34.71
CA GLN A 605 30.04 6.89 -33.45
C GLN A 605 30.24 8.02 -32.43
N VAL A 606 30.91 9.11 -32.80
CA VAL A 606 31.12 10.28 -31.92
C VAL A 606 29.79 10.88 -31.46
N MET A 607 28.81 11.01 -32.37
CA MET A 607 27.46 11.49 -32.01
C MET A 607 26.66 10.49 -31.15
N SER A 608 27.05 9.21 -31.10
CA SER A 608 26.48 8.23 -30.16
C SER A 608 27.14 8.36 -28.78
N GLU A 609 28.47 8.39 -28.73
CA GLU A 609 29.27 8.51 -27.50
C GLU A 609 28.99 9.83 -26.75
N LEU A 610 28.78 10.94 -27.47
CA LEU A 610 28.35 12.21 -26.90
C LEU A 610 26.96 12.11 -26.26
N ARG A 611 25.96 11.55 -26.96
CA ARG A 611 24.61 11.38 -26.41
C ARG A 611 24.58 10.44 -25.21
N GLU A 612 25.41 9.41 -25.21
CA GLU A 612 25.55 8.49 -24.07
C GLU A 612 26.17 9.18 -22.86
N ARG A 613 27.19 10.03 -23.07
CA ARG A 613 27.76 10.91 -22.03
C ARG A 613 26.75 11.92 -21.50
N ASP A 614 26.01 12.60 -22.35
CA ASP A 614 24.96 13.54 -21.94
C ASP A 614 23.86 12.82 -21.14
N ALA A 615 23.42 11.64 -21.59
CA ALA A 615 22.42 10.83 -20.90
C ALA A 615 22.93 10.20 -19.59
N GLN A 616 24.25 10.03 -19.43
CA GLN A 616 24.89 9.62 -18.17
C GLN A 616 24.92 10.81 -17.19
N ILE A 617 25.41 11.97 -17.63
CA ILE A 617 25.44 13.20 -16.82
C ILE A 617 24.02 13.60 -16.38
N LEU A 618 23.03 13.48 -17.25
CA LEU A 618 21.64 13.80 -16.93
C LEU A 618 21.06 12.86 -15.85
N ARG A 619 21.42 11.56 -15.86
CA ARG A 619 21.02 10.60 -14.81
C ARG A 619 21.66 10.95 -13.47
N GLU A 620 22.98 11.14 -13.45
CA GLU A 620 23.72 11.52 -12.23
C GLU A 620 23.19 12.83 -11.61
N ARG A 621 22.85 13.82 -12.45
CA ARG A 621 22.22 15.07 -11.99
C ARG A 621 20.78 14.87 -11.48
N MET A 622 20.03 13.95 -12.07
CA MET A 622 18.66 13.62 -11.65
C MET A 622 18.65 12.86 -10.31
N GLU A 623 19.59 11.94 -10.09
CA GLU A 623 19.77 11.23 -8.82
C GLU A 623 20.14 12.20 -7.69
N LEU A 624 21.09 13.13 -7.92
CA LEU A 624 21.42 14.19 -6.97
C LEU A 624 20.23 15.12 -6.68
N LEU A 625 19.42 15.44 -7.70
CA LEU A 625 18.21 16.25 -7.54
C LEU A 625 17.15 15.52 -6.70
N GLN A 626 16.94 14.22 -6.93
CA GLN A 626 16.02 13.40 -6.13
C GLN A 626 16.45 13.30 -4.67
N LEU A 627 17.75 13.11 -4.40
CA LEU A 627 18.29 13.11 -3.04
C LEU A 627 18.06 14.46 -2.33
N ALA A 628 18.29 15.57 -3.04
CA ALA A 628 18.04 16.91 -2.52
C ALA A 628 16.54 17.17 -2.27
N GLN A 629 15.65 16.73 -3.17
CA GLN A 629 14.19 16.84 -3.00
C GLN A 629 13.69 16.01 -1.81
N GLN A 630 14.18 14.77 -1.63
CA GLN A 630 13.89 13.97 -0.46
C GLN A 630 14.35 14.67 0.82
N ARG A 631 15.54 15.27 0.83
CA ARG A 631 16.06 16.01 1.99
C ARG A 631 15.26 17.28 2.29
N ILE A 632 14.79 18.01 1.28
CA ILE A 632 13.89 19.15 1.46
C ILE A 632 12.61 18.68 2.16
N LYS A 633 11.99 17.60 1.68
CA LYS A 633 10.78 17.03 2.29
C LYS A 633 10.99 16.60 3.74
N GLU A 634 12.12 15.96 4.07
CA GLU A 634 12.47 15.65 5.47
C GLU A 634 12.54 16.89 6.37
N LEU A 635 13.02 18.02 5.83
CA LEU A 635 13.12 19.29 6.55
C LEU A 635 11.74 19.97 6.69
N GLU A 636 10.89 19.91 5.65
CA GLU A 636 9.51 20.39 5.71
C GLU A 636 8.69 19.61 6.76
N GLU A 637 8.80 18.28 6.80
CA GLU A 637 8.14 17.44 7.80
C GLU A 637 8.62 17.75 9.23
N ARG A 638 9.92 18.06 9.42
CA ARG A 638 10.48 18.50 10.71
C ARG A 638 9.97 19.89 11.12
N ILE A 639 9.94 20.85 10.20
CA ILE A 639 9.41 22.20 10.42
C ILE A 639 7.94 22.11 10.85
N GLU A 640 7.14 21.28 10.19
CA GLU A 640 5.72 21.11 10.51
C GLU A 640 5.51 20.41 11.86
N ALA A 641 6.39 19.47 12.25
CA ALA A 641 6.41 18.93 13.61
C ALA A 641 6.75 19.99 14.66
N GLN A 642 7.74 20.85 14.40
CA GLN A 642 8.11 21.95 15.31
C GLN A 642 6.99 22.98 15.47
N LYS A 643 6.25 23.34 14.40
CA LYS A 643 5.07 24.23 14.52
C LYS A 643 4.02 23.67 15.47
N ARG A 644 3.76 22.35 15.42
CA ARG A 644 2.81 21.69 16.34
C ARG A 644 3.29 21.75 17.79
N GLN A 645 4.58 21.53 18.03
CA GLN A 645 5.17 21.67 19.37
C GLN A 645 5.10 23.12 19.89
N ILE A 646 5.32 24.12 19.04
CA ILE A 646 5.14 25.53 19.38
C ILE A 646 3.68 25.79 19.77
N LYS A 647 2.71 25.35 18.96
CA LYS A 647 1.28 25.52 19.25
C LYS A 647 0.84 24.81 20.54
N GLU A 648 1.39 23.63 20.83
CA GLU A 648 1.16 22.90 22.09
C GLU A 648 1.74 23.64 23.31
N LEU A 649 2.87 24.34 23.14
CA LEU A 649 3.45 25.20 24.18
C LEU A 649 2.65 26.51 24.35
N GLU A 650 2.17 27.12 23.27
CA GLU A 650 1.25 28.27 23.29
C GLU A 650 -0.05 27.93 24.02
N GLU A 651 -0.65 26.77 23.75
CA GLU A 651 -1.87 26.28 24.42
C GLU A 651 -1.63 26.01 25.91
N LYS A 652 -0.50 25.41 26.28
CA LYS A 652 -0.11 25.23 27.70
C LYS A 652 0.16 26.57 28.40
N PHE A 653 0.78 27.53 27.72
CA PHE A 653 1.01 28.87 28.25
C PHE A 653 -0.32 29.61 28.46
N LEU A 654 -1.25 29.54 27.51
CA LEU A 654 -2.59 30.09 27.65
C LEU A 654 -3.37 29.43 28.81
N PHE A 655 -3.26 28.11 28.98
CA PHE A 655 -3.86 27.42 30.12
C PHE A 655 -3.28 27.89 31.46
N LEU A 656 -1.95 27.98 31.57
CA LEU A 656 -1.30 28.52 32.77
C LEU A 656 -1.69 29.97 33.04
N PHE A 657 -1.70 30.82 32.00
CA PHE A 657 -2.12 32.22 32.07
C PHE A 657 -3.56 32.36 32.58
N LEU A 658 -4.49 31.54 32.07
CA LEU A 658 -5.88 31.49 32.53
C LEU A 658 -5.98 30.97 33.97
N PHE A 659 -5.24 29.93 34.33
CA PHE A 659 -5.21 29.39 35.68
C PHE A 659 -4.70 30.41 36.72
N PHE A 660 -3.60 31.11 36.42
CA PHE A 660 -3.06 32.17 37.28
C PHE A 660 -3.98 33.39 37.34
N SER A 661 -4.61 33.78 36.23
CA SER A 661 -5.60 34.87 36.22
C SER A 661 -6.83 34.51 37.05
N LEU A 662 -7.34 33.29 36.94
CA LEU A 662 -8.46 32.80 37.74
C LEU A 662 -8.10 32.71 39.22
N ALA A 663 -6.89 32.24 39.56
CA ALA A 663 -6.38 32.21 40.94
C ALA A 663 -6.24 33.62 41.54
N PHE A 664 -5.82 34.61 40.74
CA PHE A 664 -5.74 36.01 41.16
C PHE A 664 -7.13 36.64 41.38
N ILE A 665 -8.09 36.36 40.49
CA ILE A 665 -9.49 36.78 40.64
C ILE A 665 -10.15 36.12 41.87
N LEU A 666 -9.83 34.86 42.17
CA LEU A 666 -10.31 34.16 43.36
C LEU A 666 -9.59 34.54 44.67
N TRP A 667 -8.51 35.32 44.59
CA TRP A 667 -7.76 35.89 45.72
C TRP A 667 -8.19 37.33 46.03
N SER A 668 -8.79 38.04 45.06
CA SER A 668 -9.19 39.45 45.12
C SER A 668 -10.52 39.67 45.82
#